data_AF-A0A9D8IUR9-F1
#
_entry.id   AF-A0A9D8IUR9-F1
#
_cell.length_a   1.000
_cell.length_b   1.000
_cell.length_c   1.000
_cell.angle_alpha   90.00
_cell.angle_beta   90.00
_cell.angle_gamma   90.00
#
_symmetry.space_group_name_H-M   'P 1'
#
loop_
_entity.id
_entity.type
_entity.pdbx_description
1 polymer ?
#
loop_
_entity_poly.entity_id
_entity_poly.type
_entity_poly.pdbx_seq_one_letter_code
_entity_poly.pdbx_strand_id
1 'polypeptide(L)'
;MFRTIAGWLFDAYPSPQGITLWFIDRNGEKHVALFPFTPSFFLHLNDGDIARAEVLARRSPAPLTLTRTERREIYSNNIWNVLQISVHDATQFKAVSSYYARFFPHFAFFNSDLLPAQLFFYETQLFPLAYGEYRIDDNGRLMEWTLLDGRERVEYELPPLAIMIIRNANDFVPPKYQRTLQLEIEYDGTTCTLEQEHPREVLETLNWHLYRFDPDIILTEYGDAVLLPKLVDLSRRMNLPLLLNRDQGTDYNVSRETSFWQYGKVVHKDGAFELAGRWHVDVDNSFTVVESDLDGLFELVRLTQIPGQRQARASIGTGLSSLQLSWAYRNGILIPAKKREPEEFKPASTLLLADRGGLIFQSPVGYHDDIAELDFVSMYPSIMVNHNVSPETVNCRCCENTKVPELEYTICEKRQGIIPSTLKMVVEKRAYYKQKKKEFKGKDDALFHRYDRRQNSLKWMLVCCFGYLGYKNARFGRIEAHESVNAFSRDAILLAKEIAENQGYELVHAIIDCMWLRKPGATERDYEDLCRVIAGRVGIDISLEGMYSWIVFPASKMDPVMPTANRYAGLYRHGELKIRGIESRRHDTPKFIKNMQAAMLSRMNVARNTEEVEAMVPDLLDIAGGYVSLLRSGRANPMDLVLRRRITKEPEEYTNNSISAVVSKMVDAMGIHLAAGESIEFIILDQSGKKKPEKAKPIALYAFEDGYDIEKYTELVLKAIETLLLPFGYPMERLEEHFDIPTPRRTRAVREMNRFQRRQIPLVKELSLFEGLDV
;
A
#
# COMPACT_ATOMS: atom_id res chain seq x y z
N MET A 1 -27.34 -39.98 6.60
CA MET A 1 -27.91 -38.87 7.38
C MET A 1 -27.23 -37.59 6.87
N PHE A 2 -27.78 -36.41 7.15
CA PHE A 2 -27.11 -35.16 6.84
C PHE A 2 -27.03 -34.34 8.13
N ARG A 3 -25.90 -33.69 8.37
CA ARG A 3 -25.77 -32.66 9.40
C ARG A 3 -25.81 -31.30 8.73
N THR A 4 -26.52 -30.35 9.32
CA THR A 4 -26.55 -28.96 8.85
C THR A 4 -25.81 -28.10 9.85
N ILE A 5 -24.85 -27.31 9.36
CA ILE A 5 -24.06 -26.38 10.15
C ILE A 5 -24.51 -24.97 9.80
N ALA A 6 -24.99 -24.22 10.79
CA ALA A 6 -25.23 -22.79 10.66
C ALA A 6 -24.01 -22.03 11.21
N GLY A 7 -23.19 -21.45 10.33
CA GLY A 7 -21.91 -20.89 10.73
C GLY A 7 -21.20 -20.12 9.63
N TRP A 8 -19.93 -19.80 9.86
CA TRP A 8 -19.07 -19.08 8.94
C TRP A 8 -18.05 -20.01 8.29
N LEU A 9 -17.87 -19.90 6.98
CA LEU A 9 -16.76 -20.55 6.27
C LEU A 9 -15.44 -19.87 6.65
N PHE A 10 -14.68 -20.46 7.57
CA PHE A 10 -13.47 -19.87 8.14
C PHE A 10 -12.24 -20.07 7.27
N ASP A 11 -11.92 -21.31 6.86
CA ASP A 11 -10.69 -21.60 6.11
C ASP A 11 -10.94 -22.55 4.93
N ALA A 12 -10.11 -22.43 3.89
CA ALA A 12 -10.22 -23.26 2.69
C ALA A 12 -8.85 -23.46 2.03
N TYR A 13 -8.44 -24.72 1.87
CA TYR A 13 -7.17 -25.09 1.24
C TYR A 13 -7.29 -26.37 0.41
N PRO A 14 -6.49 -26.53 -0.66
CA PRO A 14 -6.56 -27.69 -1.52
C PRO A 14 -6.13 -28.98 -0.82
N SER A 15 -6.83 -30.06 -1.13
CA SER A 15 -6.47 -31.43 -0.74
C SER A 15 -6.58 -32.36 -1.97
N PRO A 16 -6.02 -33.59 -1.92
CA PRO A 16 -6.02 -34.47 -3.09
C PRO A 16 -7.42 -34.81 -3.63
N GLN A 17 -8.45 -34.72 -2.79
CA GLN A 17 -9.83 -35.03 -3.15
C GLN A 17 -10.69 -33.79 -3.44
N GLY A 18 -10.12 -32.58 -3.38
CA GLY A 18 -10.85 -31.33 -3.62
C GLY A 18 -10.35 -30.18 -2.75
N ILE A 19 -11.27 -29.54 -2.02
CA ILE A 19 -10.96 -28.47 -1.07
C ILE A 19 -11.41 -28.89 0.34
N THR A 20 -10.50 -28.79 1.31
CA THR A 20 -10.84 -28.92 2.73
C THR A 20 -11.37 -27.58 3.22
N LEU A 21 -12.52 -27.60 3.89
CA LEU A 21 -13.25 -26.43 4.39
C LEU A 21 -13.37 -26.52 5.91
N TRP A 22 -13.09 -25.41 6.59
CA TRP A 22 -13.33 -25.27 8.02
C TRP A 22 -14.46 -24.27 8.26
N PHE A 23 -15.38 -24.63 9.15
CA PHE A 23 -16.49 -23.79 9.58
C PHE A 23 -16.39 -23.53 11.07
N ILE A 24 -16.82 -22.35 11.50
CA ILE A 24 -17.04 -22.01 12.91
C ILE A 24 -18.52 -21.71 13.06
N ASP A 25 -19.22 -22.36 13.99
CA ASP A 25 -20.64 -22.07 14.24
C ASP A 25 -20.84 -20.94 15.27
N ARG A 26 -22.10 -20.62 15.56
CA ARG A 26 -22.45 -19.56 16.54
C ARG A 26 -21.98 -19.83 17.97
N ASN A 27 -21.75 -21.10 18.32
CA ASN A 27 -21.25 -21.50 19.63
C ASN A 27 -19.71 -21.52 19.67
N GLY A 28 -19.05 -21.26 18.54
CA GLY A 28 -17.60 -21.35 18.40
C GLY A 28 -17.09 -22.78 18.22
N GLU A 29 -17.97 -23.75 17.92
CA GLU A 29 -17.54 -25.10 17.57
C GLU A 29 -17.00 -25.11 16.14
N LYS A 30 -15.91 -25.87 15.96
CA LYS A 30 -15.18 -25.94 14.69
C LYS A 30 -15.56 -27.23 13.98
N HIS A 31 -15.89 -27.12 12.71
CA HIS A 31 -16.33 -28.24 11.89
C HIS A 31 -15.53 -28.30 10.60
N VAL A 32 -15.16 -29.50 10.17
CA VAL A 32 -14.46 -29.73 8.91
C VAL A 32 -15.38 -30.41 7.89
N ALA A 33 -15.24 -30.03 6.63
CA ALA A 33 -15.85 -30.72 5.51
C ALA A 33 -14.92 -30.77 4.30
N LEU A 34 -15.15 -31.73 3.41
CA LEU A 34 -14.49 -31.82 2.11
C LEU A 34 -15.48 -31.41 1.01
N PHE A 35 -15.05 -30.56 0.09
CA PHE A 35 -15.80 -30.28 -1.14
C PHE A 35 -15.06 -30.87 -2.35
N PRO A 36 -15.63 -31.88 -3.05
CA PRO A 36 -15.05 -32.41 -4.27
C PRO A 36 -14.92 -31.32 -5.33
N PHE A 37 -13.69 -30.98 -5.71
CA PHE A 37 -13.41 -29.86 -6.62
C PHE A 37 -12.32 -30.22 -7.61
N THR A 38 -12.57 -29.99 -8.89
CA THR A 38 -11.63 -30.28 -9.99
C THR A 38 -11.27 -28.96 -10.67
N PRO A 39 -10.23 -28.23 -10.21
CA PRO A 39 -9.86 -26.95 -10.78
C PRO A 39 -9.47 -27.09 -12.25
N SER A 40 -9.87 -26.11 -13.06
CA SER A 40 -9.67 -26.12 -14.51
C SER A 40 -8.90 -24.90 -15.01
N PHE A 41 -8.12 -25.09 -16.07
CA PHE A 41 -7.52 -24.02 -16.86
C PHE A 41 -7.79 -24.23 -18.35
N PHE A 42 -7.54 -23.20 -19.16
CA PHE A 42 -7.90 -23.22 -20.58
C PHE A 42 -6.70 -22.96 -21.48
N LEU A 43 -6.68 -23.62 -22.63
CA LEU A 43 -5.72 -23.40 -23.71
C LEU A 43 -6.44 -22.97 -24.99
N HIS A 44 -6.04 -21.85 -25.57
CA HIS A 44 -6.44 -21.47 -26.93
C HIS A 44 -5.38 -21.95 -27.92
N LEU A 45 -5.71 -23.01 -28.67
CA LEU A 45 -4.80 -23.75 -29.54
C LEU A 45 -5.46 -24.00 -30.90
N ASN A 46 -4.65 -24.18 -31.95
CA ASN A 46 -5.13 -24.72 -33.23
C ASN A 46 -5.41 -26.23 -33.11
N ASP A 47 -6.10 -26.83 -34.08
CA ASP A 47 -6.49 -28.24 -34.03
C ASP A 47 -5.30 -29.21 -33.93
N GLY A 48 -4.17 -28.90 -34.56
CA GLY A 48 -2.95 -29.73 -34.48
C GLY A 48 -2.35 -29.75 -33.08
N ASP A 49 -2.31 -28.59 -32.43
CA ASP A 49 -1.82 -28.44 -31.06
C ASP A 49 -2.80 -29.03 -30.02
N ILE A 50 -4.11 -29.06 -30.31
CA ILE A 50 -5.09 -29.78 -29.48
C ILE A 50 -4.78 -31.28 -29.47
N ALA A 51 -4.56 -31.89 -30.64
CA ALA A 51 -4.19 -33.30 -30.72
C ALA A 51 -2.89 -33.60 -29.94
N ARG A 52 -1.92 -32.68 -30.00
CA ARG A 52 -0.69 -32.77 -29.20
C ARG A 52 -0.99 -32.67 -27.69
N ALA A 53 -1.87 -31.78 -27.26
CA ALA A 53 -2.29 -31.64 -25.86
C ALA A 53 -2.97 -32.90 -25.31
N GLU A 54 -3.75 -33.59 -26.14
CA GLU A 54 -4.40 -34.88 -25.82
C GLU A 54 -3.38 -36.02 -25.66
N VAL A 55 -2.31 -36.02 -26.45
CA VAL A 55 -1.21 -36.99 -26.26
C VAL A 55 -0.46 -36.73 -24.96
N LEU A 56 -0.20 -35.45 -24.63
CA LEU A 56 0.49 -35.04 -23.40
C LEU A 56 -0.31 -35.42 -22.14
N ALA A 57 -1.64 -35.45 -22.20
CA ALA A 57 -2.52 -35.84 -21.10
C ALA A 57 -2.14 -37.22 -20.51
N ARG A 58 -1.71 -38.16 -21.35
CA ARG A 58 -1.34 -39.54 -20.94
C ARG A 58 -0.08 -39.59 -20.07
N ARG A 59 0.75 -38.54 -20.09
CA ARG A 59 2.00 -38.42 -19.34
C ARG A 59 1.94 -37.29 -18.30
N SER A 60 0.74 -36.80 -18.02
CA SER A 60 0.51 -35.75 -17.02
C SER A 60 0.94 -36.23 -15.63
N PRO A 61 1.48 -35.34 -14.77
CA PRO A 61 1.82 -35.68 -13.39
C PRO A 61 0.61 -36.03 -12.52
N ALA A 62 -0.62 -35.69 -12.95
CA ALA A 62 -1.86 -36.02 -12.26
C ALA A 62 -2.97 -36.40 -13.26
N PRO A 63 -3.96 -37.20 -12.83
CA PRO A 63 -5.15 -37.49 -13.62
C PRO A 63 -5.89 -36.20 -13.99
N LEU A 64 -6.34 -36.12 -15.24
CA LEU A 64 -7.05 -34.95 -15.77
C LEU A 64 -8.06 -35.32 -16.85
N THR A 65 -9.01 -34.41 -17.09
CA THR A 65 -10.02 -34.50 -18.14
C THR A 65 -9.89 -33.34 -19.12
N LEU A 66 -9.95 -33.63 -20.43
CA LEU A 66 -9.91 -32.65 -21.50
C LEU A 66 -11.30 -32.46 -22.08
N THR A 67 -11.71 -31.22 -22.30
CA THR A 67 -13.01 -30.91 -22.92
C THR A 67 -12.89 -29.66 -23.79
N ARG A 68 -13.44 -29.70 -25.01
CA ARG A 68 -13.58 -28.50 -25.84
C ARG A 68 -14.76 -27.68 -25.34
N THR A 69 -14.56 -26.38 -25.13
CA THR A 69 -15.60 -25.48 -24.64
C THR A 69 -15.45 -24.09 -25.26
N GLU A 70 -16.52 -23.31 -25.20
CA GLU A 70 -16.52 -21.91 -25.57
C GLU A 70 -16.30 -20.99 -24.36
N ARG A 71 -15.51 -19.93 -24.54
CA ARG A 71 -15.31 -18.87 -23.54
C ARG A 71 -15.16 -17.52 -24.24
N ARG A 72 -15.41 -16.42 -23.52
CA ARG A 72 -15.31 -15.06 -24.07
C ARG A 72 -13.92 -14.48 -23.88
N GLU A 73 -13.38 -13.85 -24.92
CA GLU A 73 -12.16 -13.05 -24.81
C GLU A 73 -12.52 -11.58 -24.53
N ILE A 74 -11.86 -10.96 -23.55
CA ILE A 74 -12.29 -9.69 -22.96
C ILE A 74 -12.17 -8.50 -23.92
N TYR A 75 -11.09 -8.41 -24.71
CA TYR A 75 -10.82 -7.22 -25.52
C TYR A 75 -11.67 -7.21 -26.79
N SER A 76 -11.64 -8.30 -27.56
CA SER A 76 -12.44 -8.48 -28.78
C SER A 76 -13.92 -8.69 -28.51
N ASN A 77 -14.29 -9.12 -27.28
CA ASN A 77 -15.64 -9.51 -26.89
C ASN A 77 -16.18 -10.75 -27.65
N ASN A 78 -15.33 -11.45 -28.39
CA ASN A 78 -15.72 -12.61 -29.18
C ASN A 78 -15.70 -13.90 -28.36
N ILE A 79 -16.47 -14.88 -28.81
CA ILE A 79 -16.44 -16.25 -28.27
C ILE A 79 -15.30 -17.02 -28.95
N TRP A 80 -14.44 -17.64 -28.15
CA TRP A 80 -13.33 -18.48 -28.59
C TRP A 80 -13.57 -19.93 -28.21
N ASN A 81 -13.23 -20.83 -29.13
CA ASN A 81 -13.14 -22.26 -28.85
C ASN A 81 -11.81 -22.55 -28.14
N VAL A 82 -11.88 -23.11 -26.93
CA VAL A 82 -10.72 -23.42 -26.10
C VAL A 82 -10.77 -24.85 -25.58
N LEU A 83 -9.59 -25.39 -25.28
CA LEU A 83 -9.44 -26.67 -24.60
C LEU A 83 -9.40 -26.44 -23.09
N GLN A 84 -10.42 -26.91 -22.38
CA GLN A 84 -10.44 -26.96 -20.91
C GLN A 84 -9.68 -28.20 -20.43
N ILE A 85 -8.78 -28.00 -19.47
CA ILE A 85 -8.04 -29.05 -18.77
C ILE A 85 -8.46 -29.02 -17.30
N SER A 86 -9.14 -30.07 -16.86
CA SER A 86 -9.66 -30.22 -15.50
C SER A 86 -8.76 -31.18 -14.73
N VAL A 87 -8.14 -30.72 -13.64
CA VAL A 87 -7.17 -31.50 -12.86
C VAL A 87 -7.86 -32.13 -11.66
N HIS A 88 -7.85 -33.47 -11.56
CA HIS A 88 -8.61 -34.19 -10.51
C HIS A 88 -8.00 -34.07 -9.11
N ASP A 89 -6.69 -33.83 -9.02
CA ASP A 89 -6.01 -33.50 -7.76
C ASP A 89 -5.74 -31.99 -7.70
N ALA A 90 -6.46 -31.29 -6.83
CA ALA A 90 -6.35 -29.85 -6.67
C ALA A 90 -4.96 -29.39 -6.22
N THR A 91 -4.21 -30.23 -5.50
CA THR A 91 -2.83 -29.92 -5.05
C THR A 91 -1.84 -29.93 -6.21
N GLN A 92 -2.13 -30.70 -7.27
CA GLN A 92 -1.29 -30.85 -8.45
C GLN A 92 -1.60 -29.83 -9.57
N PHE A 93 -2.58 -28.94 -9.39
CA PHE A 93 -3.01 -27.98 -10.41
C PHE A 93 -1.84 -27.18 -11.01
N LYS A 94 -0.97 -26.63 -10.16
CA LYS A 94 0.22 -25.87 -10.59
C LYS A 94 1.26 -26.74 -11.29
N ALA A 95 1.42 -27.99 -10.85
CA ALA A 95 2.36 -28.94 -11.47
C ALA A 95 1.92 -29.30 -12.89
N VAL A 96 0.62 -29.54 -13.09
CA VAL A 96 0.02 -29.82 -14.40
C VAL A 96 0.11 -28.59 -15.31
N SER A 97 -0.28 -27.40 -14.85
CA SER A 97 -0.19 -26.20 -15.69
C SER A 97 1.26 -25.89 -16.10
N SER A 98 2.21 -26.08 -15.18
CA SER A 98 3.65 -25.95 -15.47
C SER A 98 4.18 -27.01 -16.42
N TYR A 99 3.62 -28.22 -16.41
CA TYR A 99 3.95 -29.28 -17.36
C TYR A 99 3.54 -28.88 -18.79
N TYR A 100 2.30 -28.42 -18.99
CA TYR A 100 1.84 -27.95 -20.29
C TYR A 100 2.62 -26.72 -20.78
N ALA A 101 3.00 -25.80 -19.88
CA ALA A 101 3.76 -24.59 -20.21
C ALA A 101 5.15 -24.86 -20.81
N ARG A 102 5.67 -26.10 -20.72
CA ARG A 102 6.92 -26.51 -21.39
C ARG A 102 6.75 -26.74 -22.89
N PHE A 103 5.51 -26.97 -23.35
CA PHE A 103 5.22 -27.40 -24.72
C PHE A 103 4.46 -26.35 -25.54
N PHE A 104 3.75 -25.44 -24.87
CA PHE A 104 2.91 -24.42 -25.50
C PHE A 104 3.35 -23.02 -25.08
N PRO A 105 3.17 -22.01 -25.94
CA PRO A 105 3.54 -20.64 -25.61
C PRO A 105 2.65 -20.06 -24.51
N HIS A 106 3.19 -19.14 -23.72
CA HIS A 106 2.47 -18.55 -22.57
C HIS A 106 1.15 -17.85 -22.94
N PHE A 107 1.02 -17.31 -24.16
CA PHE A 107 -0.21 -16.69 -24.65
C PHE A 107 -1.30 -17.71 -25.05
N ALA A 108 -1.03 -19.01 -24.99
CA ALA A 108 -2.08 -20.01 -25.11
C ALA A 108 -2.87 -20.17 -23.80
N PHE A 109 -2.28 -19.78 -22.66
CA PHE A 109 -2.79 -20.14 -21.33
C PHE A 109 -3.74 -19.10 -20.73
N PHE A 110 -4.81 -19.61 -20.14
CA PHE A 110 -5.80 -18.85 -19.39
C PHE A 110 -6.19 -19.59 -18.11
N ASN A 111 -6.44 -18.84 -17.03
CA ASN A 111 -6.79 -19.32 -15.69
C ASN A 111 -5.76 -20.27 -15.05
N SER A 112 -4.59 -20.46 -15.67
CA SER A 112 -3.63 -21.52 -15.34
C SER A 112 -2.73 -21.25 -14.14
N ASP A 113 -2.68 -20.01 -13.68
CA ASP A 113 -1.85 -19.55 -12.56
C ASP A 113 -2.70 -19.04 -11.38
N LEU A 114 -4.00 -19.33 -11.40
CA LEU A 114 -4.91 -19.07 -10.29
C LEU A 114 -4.79 -20.17 -9.23
N LEU A 115 -5.01 -19.80 -7.97
CA LEU A 115 -4.98 -20.77 -6.87
C LEU A 115 -6.24 -21.63 -6.89
N PRO A 116 -6.13 -22.94 -6.60
CA PRO A 116 -7.30 -23.81 -6.47
C PRO A 116 -8.34 -23.29 -5.48
N ALA A 117 -7.93 -22.80 -4.30
CA ALA A 117 -8.87 -22.24 -3.31
C ALA A 117 -9.61 -21.00 -3.83
N GLN A 118 -8.95 -20.13 -4.61
CA GLN A 118 -9.61 -18.98 -5.23
C GLN A 118 -10.55 -19.41 -6.36
N LEU A 119 -10.13 -20.34 -7.23
CA LEU A 119 -11.00 -20.91 -8.26
C LEU A 119 -12.26 -21.52 -7.64
N PHE A 120 -12.12 -22.23 -6.53
CA PHE A 120 -13.25 -22.75 -5.75
C PHE A 120 -14.19 -21.63 -5.30
N PHE A 121 -13.68 -20.55 -4.71
CA PHE A 121 -14.52 -19.40 -4.31
C PHE A 121 -15.17 -18.70 -5.52
N TYR A 122 -14.47 -18.60 -6.65
CA TYR A 122 -15.00 -17.98 -7.86
C TYR A 122 -16.10 -18.83 -8.50
N GLU A 123 -16.02 -20.14 -8.42
CA GLU A 123 -17.00 -21.06 -8.99
C GLU A 123 -18.23 -21.18 -8.10
N THR A 124 -18.04 -21.44 -6.81
CA THR A 124 -19.12 -21.68 -5.85
C THR A 124 -19.80 -20.41 -5.35
N GLN A 125 -19.23 -19.24 -5.63
CA GLN A 125 -19.64 -17.94 -5.05
C GLN A 125 -19.48 -17.83 -3.53
N LEU A 126 -18.94 -18.85 -2.87
CA LEU A 126 -18.55 -18.79 -1.46
C LEU A 126 -17.38 -17.82 -1.26
N PHE A 127 -17.23 -17.34 -0.04
CA PHE A 127 -16.15 -16.42 0.32
C PHE A 127 -15.73 -16.67 1.77
N PRO A 128 -14.48 -16.32 2.15
CA PRO A 128 -14.05 -16.41 3.53
C PRO A 128 -14.96 -15.59 4.44
N LEU A 129 -15.29 -16.16 5.60
CA LEU A 129 -16.22 -15.63 6.59
C LEU A 129 -17.64 -15.47 6.07
N ALA A 130 -18.06 -16.18 5.01
CA ALA A 130 -19.45 -16.21 4.59
C ALA A 130 -20.30 -16.92 5.63
N TYR A 131 -21.34 -16.26 6.14
CA TYR A 131 -22.32 -16.90 7.01
C TYR A 131 -23.42 -17.60 6.21
N GLY A 132 -23.76 -18.83 6.59
CA GLY A 132 -24.80 -19.60 5.92
C GLY A 132 -25.10 -20.93 6.60
N GLU A 133 -25.98 -21.68 5.95
CA GLU A 133 -26.32 -23.06 6.32
C GLU A 133 -25.63 -24.02 5.35
N TYR A 134 -24.85 -24.95 5.89
CA TYR A 134 -24.02 -25.89 5.12
C TYR A 134 -24.44 -27.33 5.43
N ARG A 135 -24.90 -28.07 4.42
CA ARG A 135 -25.36 -29.44 4.57
C ARG A 135 -24.24 -30.42 4.22
N ILE A 136 -23.83 -31.20 5.20
CA ILE A 136 -22.73 -32.16 5.11
C ILE A 136 -23.26 -33.59 5.27
N ASP A 137 -22.78 -34.51 4.42
CA ASP A 137 -23.13 -35.93 4.48
C ASP A 137 -22.35 -36.69 5.58
N ASP A 138 -22.69 -37.96 5.78
CA ASP A 138 -22.02 -38.83 6.77
C ASP A 138 -20.52 -39.05 6.47
N ASN A 139 -20.08 -38.82 5.23
CA ASN A 139 -18.67 -38.91 4.82
C ASN A 139 -17.91 -37.60 5.02
N GLY A 140 -18.54 -36.59 5.64
CA GLY A 140 -17.94 -35.28 5.85
C GLY A 140 -17.86 -34.43 4.58
N ARG A 141 -18.65 -34.71 3.54
CA ARG A 141 -18.66 -33.95 2.29
C ARG A 141 -19.71 -32.85 2.31
N LEU A 142 -19.32 -31.64 1.91
CA LEU A 142 -20.26 -30.54 1.69
C LEU A 142 -21.07 -30.81 0.43
N MET A 143 -22.39 -30.91 0.57
CA MET A 143 -23.31 -31.25 -0.53
C MET A 143 -24.06 -30.03 -1.06
N GLU A 144 -24.58 -29.21 -0.15
CA GLU A 144 -25.41 -28.04 -0.47
C GLU A 144 -25.16 -26.93 0.56
N TRP A 145 -25.40 -25.68 0.18
CA TRP A 145 -25.35 -24.55 1.09
C TRP A 145 -26.38 -23.48 0.72
N THR A 146 -26.84 -22.75 1.73
CA THR A 146 -27.64 -21.54 1.58
C THR A 146 -26.90 -20.40 2.26
N LEU A 147 -26.46 -19.40 1.47
CA LEU A 147 -25.83 -18.21 2.03
C LEU A 147 -26.90 -17.28 2.62
N LEU A 148 -26.68 -16.87 3.87
CA LEU A 148 -27.51 -15.89 4.58
C LEU A 148 -26.79 -14.53 4.67
N ASP A 149 -25.79 -14.35 3.80
CA ASP A 149 -24.81 -13.29 3.82
C ASP A 149 -24.28 -12.99 2.41
N GLY A 150 -23.70 -11.81 2.23
CA GLY A 150 -23.22 -11.31 0.94
C GLY A 150 -21.89 -10.58 1.07
N ARG A 151 -21.16 -10.48 -0.04
CA ARG A 151 -19.85 -9.82 -0.09
C ARG A 151 -19.99 -8.30 -0.17
N GLU A 152 -21.05 -7.88 -0.85
CA GLU A 152 -21.55 -6.53 -0.97
C GLU A 152 -22.13 -6.00 0.35
N ARG A 153 -22.46 -6.88 1.30
CA ARG A 153 -23.05 -6.50 2.58
C ARG A 153 -22.10 -5.59 3.36
N VAL A 154 -22.62 -4.46 3.83
CA VAL A 154 -21.90 -3.48 4.64
C VAL A 154 -22.00 -3.76 6.14
N GLU A 155 -23.09 -4.40 6.58
CA GLU A 155 -23.27 -4.82 7.98
C GLU A 155 -23.29 -6.34 8.04
N TYR A 156 -22.34 -6.92 8.77
CA TYR A 156 -22.19 -8.36 8.91
C TYR A 156 -21.61 -8.73 10.28
N GLU A 157 -21.94 -9.94 10.73
CA GLU A 157 -21.42 -10.56 11.95
C GLU A 157 -20.17 -11.40 11.62
N LEU A 158 -19.28 -11.51 12.60
CA LEU A 158 -18.10 -12.37 12.55
C LEU A 158 -18.32 -13.59 13.45
N PRO A 159 -17.66 -14.72 13.15
CA PRO A 159 -17.65 -15.85 14.07
C PRO A 159 -17.03 -15.44 15.43
N PRO A 160 -17.36 -16.14 16.53
CA PRO A 160 -16.71 -15.93 17.82
C PRO A 160 -15.27 -16.46 17.80
N LEU A 161 -14.36 -15.67 17.22
CA LEU A 161 -12.96 -16.05 16.97
C LEU A 161 -12.13 -16.03 18.27
N ALA A 162 -11.42 -17.13 18.52
CA ALA A 162 -10.36 -17.18 19.53
C ALA A 162 -9.03 -16.69 18.94
N ILE A 163 -8.42 -15.66 19.53
CA ILE A 163 -7.19 -15.03 19.04
C ILE A 163 -6.08 -15.18 20.08
N MET A 164 -4.93 -15.69 19.65
CA MET A 164 -3.71 -15.80 20.45
C MET A 164 -2.61 -14.97 19.80
N ILE A 165 -1.86 -14.21 20.59
CA ILE A 165 -0.67 -13.48 20.14
C ILE A 165 0.57 -14.22 20.66
N ILE A 166 1.57 -14.42 19.81
CA ILE A 166 2.86 -15.01 20.17
C ILE A 166 3.97 -14.07 19.72
N ARG A 167 4.74 -13.54 20.68
CA ARG A 167 5.90 -12.67 20.44
C ARG A 167 7.18 -13.35 20.91
N ASN A 168 8.32 -12.86 20.45
CA ASN A 168 9.62 -13.18 21.03
C ASN A 168 10.08 -12.00 21.90
N ALA A 169 9.88 -12.10 23.21
CA ALA A 169 10.06 -11.05 24.21
C ALA A 169 11.51 -10.55 24.28
N ASN A 170 11.81 -9.43 23.61
CA ASN A 170 12.84 -8.46 24.03
C ASN A 170 12.77 -7.15 23.20
N ASP A 171 12.55 -6.01 23.87
CA ASP A 171 12.24 -4.71 23.23
C ASP A 171 13.46 -3.98 22.60
N PHE A 172 14.68 -4.45 22.86
CA PHE A 172 15.90 -3.69 22.50
C PHE A 172 16.59 -4.14 21.20
N VAL A 173 16.34 -5.37 20.74
CA VAL A 173 16.96 -5.94 19.54
C VAL A 173 15.88 -6.65 18.74
N PRO A 174 15.62 -6.26 17.47
CA PRO A 174 14.63 -6.93 16.64
C PRO A 174 14.80 -8.46 16.67
N PRO A 175 13.71 -9.24 16.88
CA PRO A 175 13.75 -10.70 17.04
C PRO A 175 14.54 -11.46 15.96
N LYS A 176 14.64 -10.89 14.75
CA LYS A 176 15.44 -11.43 13.64
C LYS A 176 16.94 -11.57 13.92
N TYR A 177 17.47 -10.87 14.92
CA TYR A 177 18.89 -10.90 15.28
C TYR A 177 19.24 -11.84 16.43
N GLN A 178 18.25 -12.56 16.99
CA GLN A 178 18.43 -13.32 18.22
C GLN A 178 18.65 -14.83 17.99
N ARG A 179 19.41 -15.47 18.90
CA ARG A 179 19.66 -16.92 18.88
C ARG A 179 18.80 -17.72 19.87
N THR A 180 18.26 -17.09 20.91
CA THR A 180 17.40 -17.70 21.96
C THR A 180 15.94 -17.30 21.76
N LEU A 181 14.98 -18.20 22.06
CA LEU A 181 13.55 -17.92 22.02
C LEU A 181 13.05 -17.65 23.44
N GLN A 182 12.57 -16.43 23.68
CA GLN A 182 11.84 -16.06 24.90
C GLN A 182 10.42 -15.76 24.45
N LEU A 183 9.52 -16.74 24.53
CA LEU A 183 8.18 -16.57 23.97
C LEU A 183 7.28 -15.82 24.95
N GLU A 184 6.55 -14.83 24.46
CA GLU A 184 5.43 -14.23 25.17
C GLU A 184 4.15 -14.64 24.46
N ILE A 185 3.23 -15.24 25.20
CA ILE A 185 1.95 -15.72 24.69
C ILE A 185 0.84 -14.92 25.37
N GLU A 186 -0.01 -14.26 24.59
CA GLU A 186 -1.12 -13.45 25.08
C GLU A 186 -2.45 -13.97 24.52
N TYR A 187 -3.41 -14.25 25.40
CA TYR A 187 -4.81 -14.55 25.08
C TYR A 187 -5.69 -14.37 26.32
N ASP A 188 -7.00 -14.19 26.16
CA ASP A 188 -7.97 -13.93 27.25
C ASP A 188 -7.57 -12.79 28.21
N GLY A 189 -6.83 -11.79 27.72
CA GLY A 189 -6.31 -10.68 28.53
C GLY A 189 -5.19 -11.08 29.50
N THR A 190 -4.62 -12.27 29.34
CA THR A 190 -3.49 -12.78 30.13
C THR A 190 -2.26 -12.92 29.25
N THR A 191 -1.11 -12.50 29.78
CA THR A 191 0.20 -12.63 29.13
C THR A 191 1.05 -13.61 29.91
N CYS A 192 1.60 -14.62 29.24
CA CYS A 192 2.47 -15.64 29.79
C CYS A 192 3.85 -15.57 29.11
N THR A 193 4.89 -15.29 29.88
CA THR A 193 6.28 -15.29 29.39
C THR A 193 6.92 -16.65 29.67
N LEU A 194 7.47 -17.26 28.62
CA LEU A 194 8.19 -18.53 28.66
C LEU A 194 9.69 -18.26 28.77
N GLU A 195 10.18 -18.15 29.99
CA GLU A 195 11.60 -18.04 30.32
C GLU A 195 12.20 -19.42 30.62
N GLN A 196 12.26 -20.29 29.60
CA GLN A 196 12.75 -21.66 29.82
C GLN A 196 14.13 -21.87 29.20
N GLU A 197 15.06 -22.42 29.99
CA GLU A 197 16.44 -22.72 29.54
C GLU A 197 16.48 -23.90 28.56
N HIS A 198 15.47 -24.79 28.62
CA HIS A 198 15.43 -26.00 27.81
C HIS A 198 14.47 -25.89 26.62
N PRO A 199 14.98 -26.06 25.38
CA PRO A 199 14.17 -25.96 24.16
C PRO A 199 12.95 -26.88 24.12
N ARG A 200 13.01 -28.04 24.77
CA ARG A 200 11.90 -28.99 24.84
C ARG A 200 10.73 -28.45 25.65
N GLU A 201 11.01 -27.83 26.80
CA GLU A 201 9.98 -27.34 27.71
C GLU A 201 9.24 -26.14 27.10
N VAL A 202 9.94 -25.30 26.30
CA VAL A 202 9.32 -24.25 25.47
C VAL A 202 8.26 -24.84 24.54
N LEU A 203 8.59 -25.92 23.82
CA LEU A 203 7.66 -26.55 22.87
C LEU A 203 6.48 -27.24 23.59
N GLU A 204 6.74 -27.94 24.69
CA GLU A 204 5.71 -28.60 25.48
C GLU A 204 4.72 -27.58 26.08
N THR A 205 5.24 -26.47 26.61
CA THR A 205 4.41 -25.39 27.17
C THR A 205 3.61 -24.67 26.08
N LEU A 206 4.24 -24.35 24.94
CA LEU A 206 3.55 -23.77 23.79
C LEU A 206 2.42 -24.69 23.30
N ASN A 207 2.68 -25.99 23.16
CA ASN A 207 1.65 -26.97 22.78
C ASN A 207 0.51 -27.03 23.81
N TRP A 208 0.80 -26.94 25.11
CA TRP A 208 -0.21 -26.90 26.15
C TRP A 208 -1.14 -25.69 25.97
N HIS A 209 -0.59 -24.50 25.71
CA HIS A 209 -1.39 -23.29 25.43
C HIS A 209 -2.22 -23.45 24.15
N LEU A 210 -1.62 -23.94 23.06
CA LEU A 210 -2.30 -24.16 21.77
C LEU A 210 -3.43 -25.20 21.86
N TYR A 211 -3.26 -26.23 22.69
CA TYR A 211 -4.28 -27.24 22.93
C TYR A 211 -5.39 -26.73 23.85
N ARG A 212 -5.04 -26.03 24.93
CA ARG A 212 -5.99 -25.53 25.93
C ARG A 212 -6.89 -24.41 25.38
N PHE A 213 -6.30 -23.46 24.67
CA PHE A 213 -7.02 -22.30 24.17
C PHE A 213 -7.66 -22.54 22.78
N ASP A 214 -7.06 -23.44 21.99
CA ASP A 214 -7.46 -23.72 20.60
C ASP A 214 -7.73 -22.46 19.76
N PRO A 215 -6.72 -21.59 19.55
CA PRO A 215 -6.92 -20.34 18.81
C PRO A 215 -7.33 -20.60 17.36
N ASP A 216 -8.24 -19.78 16.85
CA ASP A 216 -8.58 -19.73 15.44
C ASP A 216 -7.57 -18.89 14.66
N ILE A 217 -7.10 -17.80 15.27
CA ILE A 217 -6.09 -16.90 14.71
C ILE A 217 -4.89 -16.83 15.64
N ILE A 218 -3.70 -17.05 15.10
CA ILE A 218 -2.41 -16.83 15.76
C ILE A 218 -1.76 -15.60 15.14
N LEU A 219 -1.63 -14.55 15.93
CA LEU A 219 -0.90 -13.33 15.59
C LEU A 219 0.55 -13.45 16.05
N THR A 220 1.49 -13.01 15.22
CA THR A 220 2.91 -13.06 15.55
C THR A 220 3.63 -11.80 15.10
N GLU A 221 4.77 -11.51 15.74
CA GLU A 221 5.74 -10.51 15.30
C GLU A 221 6.95 -11.22 14.68
N TYR A 222 7.28 -10.90 13.43
CA TYR A 222 8.28 -11.63 12.63
C TYR A 222 8.02 -13.16 12.57
N GLY A 223 6.75 -13.55 12.61
CA GLY A 223 6.26 -14.91 12.52
C GLY A 223 6.81 -15.71 11.35
N ASP A 224 6.69 -15.11 10.17
CA ASP A 224 6.99 -15.76 8.90
C ASP A 224 8.49 -15.96 8.69
N ALA A 225 9.28 -14.91 8.95
CA ALA A 225 10.71 -14.88 8.66
C ALA A 225 11.54 -15.58 9.74
N VAL A 226 11.08 -15.58 11.00
CA VAL A 226 11.92 -15.93 12.15
C VAL A 226 11.23 -16.92 13.07
N LEU A 227 10.10 -16.55 13.65
CA LEU A 227 9.56 -17.24 14.82
C LEU A 227 9.07 -18.65 14.49
N LEU A 228 8.17 -18.79 13.51
CA LEU A 228 7.63 -20.11 13.14
C LEU A 228 8.69 -21.03 12.51
N PRO A 229 9.56 -20.57 11.58
CA PRO A 229 10.66 -21.40 11.09
C PRO A 229 11.56 -21.94 12.22
N LYS A 230 11.92 -21.10 13.21
CA LYS A 230 12.71 -21.53 14.37
C LYS A 230 11.99 -22.56 15.22
N LEU A 231 10.70 -22.36 15.50
CA LEU A 231 9.89 -23.32 16.25
C LEU A 231 9.80 -24.67 15.53
N VAL A 232 9.58 -24.68 14.21
CA VAL A 232 9.55 -25.91 13.42
C VAL A 232 10.91 -26.62 13.39
N ASP A 233 12.00 -25.87 13.26
CA ASP A 233 13.35 -26.44 13.33
C ASP A 233 13.64 -27.05 14.71
N LEU A 234 13.24 -26.37 15.78
CA LEU A 234 13.31 -26.88 17.15
C LEU A 234 12.49 -28.16 17.35
N SER A 235 11.25 -28.17 16.85
CA SER A 235 10.36 -29.34 16.86
C SER A 235 11.01 -30.55 16.19
N ARG A 236 11.64 -30.35 15.03
CA ARG A 236 12.38 -31.41 14.32
C ARG A 236 13.60 -31.88 15.12
N ARG A 237 14.40 -30.96 15.67
CA ARG A 237 15.59 -31.31 16.46
C ARG A 237 15.24 -32.07 17.74
N MET A 238 14.14 -31.72 18.39
CA MET A 238 13.68 -32.35 19.63
C MET A 238 12.76 -33.56 19.41
N ASN A 239 12.41 -33.87 18.16
CA ASN A 239 11.44 -34.90 17.79
C ASN A 239 10.11 -34.79 18.57
N LEU A 240 9.62 -33.56 18.73
CA LEU A 240 8.38 -33.25 19.44
C LEU A 240 7.43 -32.47 18.51
N PRO A 241 6.26 -33.01 18.15
CA PRO A 241 5.37 -32.40 17.17
C PRO A 241 4.80 -31.08 17.70
N LEU A 242 4.73 -30.07 16.84
CA LEU A 242 4.10 -28.78 17.15
C LEU A 242 2.63 -28.77 16.75
N LEU A 243 1.76 -28.30 17.65
CA LEU A 243 0.31 -28.22 17.46
C LEU A 243 -0.11 -26.90 16.80
N LEU A 244 0.68 -26.40 15.85
CA LEU A 244 0.38 -25.17 15.11
C LEU A 244 -0.78 -25.38 14.13
N ASN A 245 -0.76 -26.46 13.35
CA ASN A 245 -1.90 -26.85 12.53
C ASN A 245 -2.99 -27.47 13.39
N ARG A 246 -4.25 -27.15 13.06
CA ARG A 246 -5.40 -27.88 13.61
C ARG A 246 -5.60 -29.19 12.84
N ASP A 247 -5.38 -29.16 11.53
CA ASP A 247 -5.29 -30.36 10.69
C ASP A 247 -3.86 -30.93 10.71
N GLN A 248 -3.59 -31.85 11.64
CA GLN A 248 -2.27 -32.44 11.85
C GLN A 248 -1.78 -33.33 10.68
N GLY A 249 -2.68 -33.74 9.78
CA GLY A 249 -2.32 -34.54 8.60
C GLY A 249 -1.78 -33.70 7.44
N THR A 250 -1.82 -32.37 7.56
CA THR A 250 -1.44 -31.42 6.50
C THR A 250 -0.12 -30.73 6.84
N ASP A 251 0.78 -30.64 5.86
CA ASP A 251 2.04 -29.92 5.99
C ASP A 251 1.83 -28.39 6.03
N TYR A 252 2.81 -27.65 6.58
CA TYR A 252 2.83 -26.19 6.51
C TYR A 252 3.04 -25.72 5.07
N ASN A 253 2.21 -24.78 4.61
CA ASN A 253 2.42 -24.16 3.31
C ASN A 253 3.35 -22.95 3.46
N VAL A 254 4.61 -23.13 3.04
CA VAL A 254 5.66 -22.10 3.14
C VAL A 254 6.00 -21.54 1.76
N SER A 255 5.84 -20.23 1.57
CA SER A 255 6.26 -19.55 0.34
C SER A 255 7.68 -18.99 0.46
N ARG A 256 8.37 -18.84 -0.69
CA ARG A 256 9.69 -18.21 -0.74
C ARG A 256 9.58 -16.69 -0.57
N GLU A 257 10.62 -16.10 0.00
CA GLU A 257 10.86 -14.65 -0.02
C GLU A 257 11.01 -14.13 -1.45
N THR A 258 10.62 -12.87 -1.68
CA THR A 258 10.72 -12.22 -2.99
C THR A 258 11.01 -10.73 -2.87
N SER A 259 11.87 -10.22 -3.75
CA SER A 259 12.06 -8.78 -3.95
C SER A 259 11.58 -8.37 -5.34
N PHE A 260 10.84 -7.28 -5.45
CA PHE A 260 10.31 -6.79 -6.72
C PHE A 260 10.38 -5.27 -6.86
N TRP A 261 10.47 -4.81 -8.11
CA TRP A 261 10.49 -3.39 -8.46
C TRP A 261 9.07 -2.83 -8.60
N GLN A 262 8.77 -1.77 -7.85
CA GLN A 262 7.49 -1.06 -7.87
C GLN A 262 7.71 0.46 -7.76
N TYR A 263 7.21 1.24 -8.71
CA TYR A 263 7.26 2.71 -8.75
C TYR A 263 8.66 3.30 -8.42
N GLY A 264 9.70 2.80 -9.10
CA GLY A 264 11.08 3.28 -8.92
C GLY A 264 11.76 2.82 -7.63
N LYS A 265 11.15 1.90 -6.87
CA LYS A 265 11.69 1.37 -5.61
C LYS A 265 11.74 -0.15 -5.66
N VAL A 266 12.70 -0.75 -4.98
CA VAL A 266 12.68 -2.18 -4.65
C VAL A 266 11.87 -2.37 -3.37
N VAL A 267 11.01 -3.38 -3.36
CA VAL A 267 10.20 -3.80 -2.22
C VAL A 267 10.56 -5.25 -1.94
N HIS A 268 10.96 -5.54 -0.69
CA HIS A 268 11.16 -6.89 -0.20
C HIS A 268 9.89 -7.41 0.47
N LYS A 269 9.62 -8.70 0.32
CA LYS A 269 8.52 -9.41 0.97
C LYS A 269 9.02 -10.76 1.46
N ASP A 270 8.86 -11.00 2.76
CA ASP A 270 9.18 -12.27 3.39
C ASP A 270 8.32 -13.42 2.84
N GLY A 271 8.79 -14.65 3.04
CA GLY A 271 7.97 -15.84 2.81
C GLY A 271 6.68 -15.80 3.62
N ALA A 272 5.66 -16.56 3.22
CA ALA A 272 4.44 -16.75 3.98
C ALA A 272 4.51 -18.10 4.69
N PHE A 273 4.15 -18.16 5.96
CA PHE A 273 3.95 -19.40 6.69
C PHE A 273 2.45 -19.59 6.96
N GLU A 274 1.77 -20.43 6.16
CA GLU A 274 0.34 -20.68 6.27
C GLU A 274 0.06 -22.00 7.00
N LEU A 275 -0.92 -21.96 7.92
CA LEU A 275 -1.39 -23.08 8.72
C LEU A 275 -2.64 -23.72 8.12
N ALA A 276 -2.91 -24.97 8.47
CA ALA A 276 -4.09 -25.71 8.05
C ALA A 276 -5.15 -25.75 9.15
N GLY A 277 -6.31 -25.14 8.89
CA GLY A 277 -7.43 -25.08 9.83
C GLY A 277 -7.27 -24.05 10.94
N ARG A 278 -6.20 -23.23 10.91
CA ARG A 278 -6.00 -22.02 11.72
C ARG A 278 -5.45 -20.93 10.82
N TRP A 279 -5.66 -19.66 11.19
CA TRP A 279 -5.03 -18.55 10.49
C TRP A 279 -3.78 -18.08 11.22
N HIS A 280 -2.63 -18.13 10.55
CA HIS A 280 -1.46 -17.39 10.99
C HIS A 280 -1.36 -16.04 10.28
N VAL A 281 -1.25 -14.97 11.06
CA VAL A 281 -1.08 -13.60 10.58
C VAL A 281 0.14 -12.97 11.26
N ASP A 282 1.19 -12.79 10.49
CA ASP A 282 2.36 -12.00 10.91
C ASP A 282 2.02 -10.51 10.79
N VAL A 283 2.01 -9.79 11.91
CA VAL A 283 1.61 -8.38 11.95
C VAL A 283 2.64 -7.48 11.25
N ASP A 284 3.92 -7.83 11.28
CA ASP A 284 4.99 -7.06 10.63
C ASP A 284 5.02 -7.29 9.11
N ASN A 285 4.66 -8.50 8.67
CA ASN A 285 4.55 -8.85 7.25
C ASN A 285 3.15 -8.57 6.66
N SER A 286 2.25 -7.92 7.41
CA SER A 286 0.88 -7.61 6.96
C SER A 286 0.61 -6.11 6.90
N PHE A 287 0.79 -5.52 5.71
CA PHE A 287 0.41 -4.12 5.45
C PHE A 287 -1.05 -3.82 5.84
N THR A 288 -1.97 -4.74 5.56
CA THR A 288 -3.40 -4.54 5.85
C THR A 288 -3.65 -4.44 7.36
N VAL A 289 -3.04 -5.33 8.16
CA VAL A 289 -3.24 -5.33 9.61
C VAL A 289 -2.57 -4.12 10.26
N VAL A 290 -1.38 -3.73 9.80
CA VAL A 290 -0.70 -2.51 10.28
C VAL A 290 -1.56 -1.26 10.07
N GLU A 291 -2.21 -1.15 8.90
CA GLU A 291 -2.97 0.05 8.55
C GLU A 291 -4.44 0.02 9.01
N SER A 292 -5.02 -1.16 9.19
CA SER A 292 -6.47 -1.30 9.37
C SER A 292 -6.90 -2.39 10.34
N ASP A 293 -5.95 -2.99 11.05
CA ASP A 293 -6.20 -4.05 12.04
C ASP A 293 -6.97 -5.26 11.44
N LEU A 294 -7.42 -6.18 12.28
CA LEU A 294 -8.17 -7.36 11.85
C LEU A 294 -9.52 -7.02 11.22
N ASP A 295 -10.21 -5.96 11.69
CA ASP A 295 -11.47 -5.51 11.09
C ASP A 295 -11.30 -5.17 9.60
N GLY A 296 -10.20 -4.49 9.25
CA GLY A 296 -9.84 -4.18 7.87
C GLY A 296 -9.47 -5.43 7.08
N LEU A 297 -8.73 -6.37 7.67
CA LEU A 297 -8.42 -7.66 7.05
C LEU A 297 -9.70 -8.47 6.75
N PHE A 298 -10.62 -8.57 7.70
CA PHE A 298 -11.89 -9.29 7.54
C PHE A 298 -12.78 -8.69 6.45
N GLU A 299 -12.79 -7.36 6.32
CA GLU A 299 -13.45 -6.69 5.20
C GLU A 299 -12.82 -7.10 3.86
N LEU A 300 -11.49 -7.10 3.77
CA LEU A 300 -10.80 -7.44 2.52
C LEU A 300 -10.95 -8.91 2.14
N VAL A 301 -10.83 -9.88 3.08
CA VAL A 301 -10.94 -11.32 2.75
C VAL A 301 -12.31 -11.66 2.18
N ARG A 302 -13.38 -11.07 2.75
CA ARG A 302 -14.76 -11.24 2.29
C ARG A 302 -14.93 -10.67 0.88
N LEU A 303 -14.42 -9.46 0.69
CA LEU A 303 -14.53 -8.73 -0.56
C LEU A 303 -13.74 -9.39 -1.70
N THR A 304 -12.46 -9.70 -1.49
CA THR A 304 -11.53 -10.17 -2.52
C THR A 304 -11.64 -11.66 -2.83
N GLN A 305 -12.28 -12.45 -1.96
CA GLN A 305 -12.29 -13.92 -2.03
C GLN A 305 -10.90 -14.55 -2.03
N ILE A 306 -9.96 -13.95 -1.29
CA ILE A 306 -8.64 -14.52 -1.04
C ILE A 306 -8.67 -15.21 0.34
N PRO A 307 -8.14 -16.44 0.49
CA PRO A 307 -7.98 -17.07 1.81
C PRO A 307 -7.31 -16.14 2.82
N GLY A 308 -7.77 -16.15 4.08
CA GLY A 308 -7.44 -15.11 5.06
C GLY A 308 -5.95 -14.88 5.28
N GLN A 309 -5.22 -15.97 5.47
CA GLN A 309 -3.76 -15.94 5.67
C GLN A 309 -3.02 -15.34 4.49
N ARG A 310 -3.49 -15.64 3.27
CA ARG A 310 -2.90 -15.09 2.05
C ARG A 310 -3.26 -13.63 1.86
N GLN A 311 -4.49 -13.22 2.16
CA GLN A 311 -4.93 -11.83 2.07
C GLN A 311 -4.15 -10.94 3.04
N ALA A 312 -3.80 -11.44 4.23
CA ALA A 312 -2.98 -10.70 5.18
C ALA A 312 -1.63 -10.29 4.57
N ARG A 313 -1.04 -11.13 3.72
CA ARG A 313 0.25 -10.91 3.05
C ARG A 313 0.08 -10.39 1.61
N ALA A 314 -1.13 -10.25 1.12
CA ALA A 314 -1.40 -9.85 -0.24
C ALA A 314 -1.10 -8.36 -0.40
N SER A 315 -0.45 -7.98 -1.52
CA SER A 315 -0.40 -6.58 -1.88
C SER A 315 -1.82 -6.08 -2.16
N ILE A 316 -2.08 -4.79 -1.94
CA ILE A 316 -3.38 -4.18 -2.28
C ILE A 316 -3.76 -4.47 -3.74
N GLY A 317 -2.79 -4.39 -4.66
CA GLY A 317 -2.98 -4.71 -6.07
C GLY A 317 -3.40 -6.17 -6.31
N THR A 318 -2.93 -7.12 -5.50
CA THR A 318 -3.39 -8.52 -5.54
C THR A 318 -4.85 -8.64 -5.12
N GLY A 319 -5.28 -7.91 -4.09
CA GLY A 319 -6.69 -7.83 -3.69
C GLY A 319 -7.59 -7.28 -4.80
N LEU A 320 -7.20 -6.15 -5.40
CA LEU A 320 -7.88 -5.56 -6.57
C LEU A 320 -7.96 -6.54 -7.75
N SER A 321 -6.85 -7.22 -8.04
CA SER A 321 -6.80 -8.23 -9.09
C SER A 321 -7.82 -9.32 -8.82
N SER A 322 -7.91 -9.82 -7.59
CA SER A 322 -8.84 -10.88 -7.21
C SER A 322 -10.29 -10.53 -7.49
N LEU A 323 -10.69 -9.26 -7.25
CA LEU A 323 -12.02 -8.78 -7.61
C LEU A 323 -12.29 -8.88 -9.12
N GLN A 324 -11.33 -8.43 -9.92
CA GLN A 324 -11.39 -8.49 -11.39
C GLN A 324 -11.42 -9.95 -11.87
N LEU A 325 -10.58 -10.81 -11.30
CA LEU A 325 -10.52 -12.23 -11.63
C LEU A 325 -11.82 -12.95 -11.30
N SER A 326 -12.39 -12.69 -10.13
CA SER A 326 -13.69 -13.23 -9.73
C SER A 326 -14.81 -12.80 -10.67
N TRP A 327 -14.85 -11.51 -11.03
CA TRP A 327 -15.83 -10.99 -11.98
C TRP A 327 -15.65 -11.60 -13.37
N ALA A 328 -14.42 -11.69 -13.87
CA ALA A 328 -14.11 -12.29 -15.17
C ALA A 328 -14.54 -13.76 -15.22
N TYR A 329 -14.22 -14.53 -14.17
CA TYR A 329 -14.61 -15.95 -14.06
C TYR A 329 -16.12 -16.13 -14.17
N ARG A 330 -16.89 -15.34 -13.39
CA ARG A 330 -18.37 -15.39 -13.39
C ARG A 330 -19.01 -15.02 -14.71
N ASN A 331 -18.36 -14.14 -15.47
CA ASN A 331 -18.85 -13.71 -16.78
C ASN A 331 -18.34 -14.59 -17.93
N GLY A 332 -17.74 -15.75 -17.64
CA GLY A 332 -17.21 -16.67 -18.64
C GLY A 332 -16.04 -16.10 -19.45
N ILE A 333 -15.34 -15.11 -18.90
CA ILE A 333 -14.23 -14.42 -19.54
C ILE A 333 -12.93 -15.18 -19.28
N LEU A 334 -12.15 -15.38 -20.34
CA LEU A 334 -10.82 -15.95 -20.29
C LEU A 334 -9.87 -15.02 -19.53
N ILE A 335 -9.25 -15.52 -18.47
CA ILE A 335 -8.30 -14.77 -17.65
C ILE A 335 -6.88 -15.08 -18.14
N PRO A 336 -6.17 -14.14 -18.76
CA PRO A 336 -4.83 -14.44 -19.29
C PRO A 336 -3.83 -14.66 -18.14
N ALA A 337 -2.96 -15.67 -18.26
CA ALA A 337 -1.93 -15.96 -17.26
C ALA A 337 -0.89 -14.83 -17.13
N LYS A 338 -0.64 -14.09 -18.22
CA LYS A 338 0.22 -12.90 -18.26
C LYS A 338 -0.46 -11.79 -19.04
N LYS A 339 -0.09 -10.53 -18.75
CA LYS A 339 -0.56 -9.36 -19.52
C LYS A 339 -0.28 -9.54 -21.02
N ARG A 340 -1.24 -9.16 -21.87
CA ARG A 340 -1.14 -9.26 -23.33
C ARG A 340 -1.10 -7.92 -24.04
N GLU A 341 -1.89 -6.97 -23.57
CA GLU A 341 -2.10 -5.66 -24.22
C GLU A 341 -1.50 -4.55 -23.35
N PRO A 342 -0.19 -4.23 -23.50
CA PRO A 342 0.41 -3.17 -22.71
C PRO A 342 -0.05 -1.77 -23.13
N GLU A 343 0.03 -1.49 -24.43
CA GLU A 343 -0.12 -0.17 -25.04
C GLU A 343 -0.19 -0.32 -26.58
N GLU A 344 -1.01 0.48 -27.24
CA GLU A 344 -1.04 0.65 -28.69
C GLU A 344 -0.05 1.72 -29.16
N PHE A 345 0.31 1.67 -30.45
CA PHE A 345 1.14 2.70 -31.05
C PHE A 345 0.48 4.08 -30.97
N LYS A 346 1.25 5.08 -30.52
CA LYS A 346 0.83 6.49 -30.44
C LYS A 346 1.76 7.38 -31.28
N PRO A 347 1.22 8.35 -32.04
CA PRO A 347 2.06 9.39 -32.61
C PRO A 347 2.64 10.29 -31.51
N ALA A 348 3.75 10.97 -31.82
CA ALA A 348 4.46 11.82 -30.85
C ALA A 348 3.57 12.94 -30.27
N SER A 349 2.66 13.51 -31.07
CA SER A 349 1.71 14.52 -30.63
C SER A 349 0.78 14.01 -29.52
N THR A 350 0.23 12.81 -29.68
CA THR A 350 -0.61 12.17 -28.66
C THR A 350 0.21 11.84 -27.42
N LEU A 351 1.45 11.36 -27.57
CA LEU A 351 2.31 11.05 -26.43
C LEU A 351 2.58 12.29 -25.56
N LEU A 352 2.83 13.46 -26.16
CA LEU A 352 3.04 14.72 -25.43
C LEU A 352 1.80 15.22 -24.66
N LEU A 353 0.60 14.83 -25.11
CA LEU A 353 -0.66 15.13 -24.43
C LEU A 353 -0.99 14.09 -23.36
N ALA A 354 -0.76 12.81 -23.67
CA ALA A 354 -1.15 11.68 -22.85
C ALA A 354 -0.19 11.43 -21.67
N ASP A 355 1.11 11.68 -21.86
CA ASP A 355 2.16 11.56 -20.81
C ASP A 355 2.15 12.77 -19.86
N ARG A 356 0.96 13.14 -19.40
CA ARG A 356 0.71 14.19 -18.41
C ARG A 356 -0.01 13.57 -17.22
N GLY A 357 0.53 13.80 -16.03
CA GLY A 357 -0.12 13.40 -14.78
C GLY A 357 -1.34 14.27 -14.44
N GLY A 358 -1.76 14.18 -13.18
CA GLY A 358 -2.75 15.08 -12.61
C GLY A 358 -2.26 16.54 -12.59
N LEU A 359 -3.21 17.47 -12.56
CA LEU A 359 -2.92 18.90 -12.65
C LEU A 359 -2.27 19.42 -11.37
N ILE A 360 -1.28 20.30 -11.51
CA ILE A 360 -0.65 20.99 -10.39
C ILE A 360 -0.61 22.48 -10.73
N PHE A 361 -1.27 23.29 -9.91
CA PHE A 361 -1.02 24.73 -9.86
C PHE A 361 0.04 24.99 -8.81
N GLN A 362 0.92 25.97 -9.00
CA GLN A 362 1.97 26.27 -8.02
C GLN A 362 1.43 27.24 -6.97
N SER A 363 1.67 26.93 -5.70
CA SER A 363 1.31 27.78 -4.57
C SER A 363 2.23 29.02 -4.46
N PRO A 364 1.74 30.17 -4.01
CA PRO A 364 2.60 31.26 -3.59
C PRO A 364 3.46 30.85 -2.38
N VAL A 365 4.77 31.13 -2.41
CA VAL A 365 5.68 30.83 -1.29
C VAL A 365 5.38 31.74 -0.10
N GLY A 366 5.44 31.19 1.11
CA GLY A 366 5.26 31.94 2.36
C GLY A 366 4.03 31.52 3.16
N TYR A 367 3.69 32.32 4.17
CA TYR A 367 2.51 32.14 4.99
C TYR A 367 1.32 32.91 4.42
N HIS A 368 0.13 32.30 4.53
CA HIS A 368 -1.11 32.83 4.01
C HIS A 368 -2.27 32.58 4.98
N ASP A 369 -3.23 33.50 4.97
CA ASP A 369 -4.46 33.45 5.75
C ASP A 369 -5.69 33.24 4.84
N ASP A 370 -6.83 32.91 5.46
CA ASP A 370 -8.15 32.82 4.79
C ASP A 370 -8.22 31.88 3.59
N ILE A 371 -7.48 30.77 3.67
CA ILE A 371 -7.49 29.72 2.67
C ILE A 371 -8.41 28.58 3.11
N ALA A 372 -9.28 28.11 2.24
CA ALA A 372 -10.06 26.90 2.41
C ALA A 372 -9.52 25.78 1.49
N GLU A 373 -9.48 24.55 2.00
CA GLU A 373 -9.12 23.37 1.20
C GLU A 373 -10.34 22.53 0.87
N LEU A 374 -10.51 22.27 -0.42
CA LEU A 374 -11.54 21.41 -0.97
C LEU A 374 -10.86 20.17 -1.58
N ASP A 375 -11.39 18.98 -1.31
CA ASP A 375 -10.82 17.70 -1.75
C ASP A 375 -11.89 16.82 -2.41
N PHE A 376 -11.59 16.28 -3.59
CA PHE A 376 -12.47 15.36 -4.31
C PHE A 376 -12.47 13.98 -3.64
N VAL A 377 -13.66 13.48 -3.33
CA VAL A 377 -13.81 12.19 -2.65
C VAL A 377 -13.51 11.05 -3.62
N SER A 378 -12.33 10.43 -3.43
CA SER A 378 -11.92 9.26 -4.23
C SER A 378 -11.96 9.54 -5.74
N MET A 379 -11.43 10.70 -6.15
CA MET A 379 -11.56 11.22 -7.52
C MET A 379 -11.27 10.19 -8.62
N TYR A 380 -10.10 9.54 -8.60
CA TYR A 380 -9.72 8.59 -9.64
C TYR A 380 -10.63 7.35 -9.73
N PRO A 381 -10.95 6.63 -8.64
CA PRO A 381 -11.97 5.60 -8.67
C PRO A 381 -13.33 6.07 -9.20
N SER A 382 -13.78 7.25 -8.78
CA SER A 382 -15.05 7.83 -9.24
C SER A 382 -15.02 8.12 -10.74
N ILE A 383 -13.92 8.66 -11.26
CA ILE A 383 -13.69 8.84 -12.71
C ILE A 383 -13.79 7.51 -13.44
N MET A 384 -13.12 6.47 -12.95
CA MET A 384 -13.15 5.15 -13.60
C MET A 384 -14.58 4.61 -13.67
N VAL A 385 -15.35 4.71 -12.58
CA VAL A 385 -16.72 4.22 -12.51
C VAL A 385 -17.66 5.06 -13.39
N ASN A 386 -17.64 6.39 -13.25
CA ASN A 386 -18.58 7.30 -13.90
C ASN A 386 -18.36 7.40 -15.41
N HIS A 387 -17.11 7.37 -15.86
CA HIS A 387 -16.75 7.45 -17.28
C HIS A 387 -16.47 6.08 -17.92
N ASN A 388 -16.79 4.96 -17.24
CA ASN A 388 -16.60 3.61 -17.75
C ASN A 388 -15.15 3.32 -18.23
N VAL A 389 -14.14 3.87 -17.55
CA VAL A 389 -12.73 3.74 -17.95
C VAL A 389 -12.17 2.39 -17.53
N SER A 390 -11.81 1.56 -18.50
CA SER A 390 -11.35 0.18 -18.33
C SER A 390 -10.45 -0.22 -19.52
N PRO A 391 -9.51 -1.16 -19.36
CA PRO A 391 -8.60 -1.58 -20.43
C PRO A 391 -9.27 -1.97 -21.75
N GLU A 392 -10.43 -2.62 -21.66
CA GLU A 392 -11.21 -3.13 -22.78
C GLU A 392 -12.28 -2.16 -23.28
N THR A 393 -12.58 -1.10 -22.52
CA THR A 393 -13.56 -0.07 -22.94
C THR A 393 -12.88 1.10 -23.61
N VAL A 394 -11.64 1.43 -23.24
CA VAL A 394 -10.82 2.46 -23.88
C VAL A 394 -10.34 1.98 -25.24
N ASN A 395 -10.50 2.80 -26.27
CA ASN A 395 -10.15 2.49 -27.67
C ASN A 395 -10.77 1.16 -28.12
N CYS A 396 -12.04 0.93 -27.75
CA CYS A 396 -12.73 -0.29 -28.13
C CYS A 396 -13.02 -0.33 -29.63
N ARG A 397 -13.07 -1.52 -30.23
CA ARG A 397 -13.29 -1.71 -31.68
C ARG A 397 -14.72 -1.42 -32.15
N CYS A 398 -15.64 -1.11 -31.23
CA CYS A 398 -17.07 -1.10 -31.53
C CYS A 398 -17.72 0.29 -31.46
N CYS A 399 -16.99 1.31 -31.01
CA CYS A 399 -17.49 2.67 -30.85
C CYS A 399 -16.54 3.66 -31.53
N GLU A 400 -17.10 4.69 -32.14
CA GLU A 400 -16.38 5.82 -32.74
C GLU A 400 -16.87 7.08 -32.01
N ASN A 401 -16.17 7.47 -30.94
CA ASN A 401 -16.45 8.66 -30.15
C ASN A 401 -15.15 9.24 -29.57
N THR A 402 -15.17 10.49 -29.10
CA THR A 402 -14.01 11.16 -28.51
C THR A 402 -14.37 11.66 -27.12
N LYS A 403 -14.58 10.72 -26.19
CA LYS A 403 -15.06 11.05 -24.84
C LYS A 403 -13.97 11.48 -23.88
N VAL A 404 -12.72 11.10 -24.13
CA VAL A 404 -11.61 11.45 -23.26
C VAL A 404 -11.19 12.90 -23.57
N PRO A 405 -11.12 13.81 -22.58
CA PRO A 405 -10.68 15.18 -22.81
C PRO A 405 -9.25 15.21 -23.35
N GLU A 406 -8.94 16.13 -24.27
CA GLU A 406 -7.60 16.34 -24.89
C GLU A 406 -7.03 15.16 -25.69
N LEU A 407 -7.53 13.94 -25.48
CA LEU A 407 -7.06 12.70 -26.08
C LEU A 407 -8.18 12.18 -26.96
N GLU A 408 -7.94 11.95 -28.25
CA GLU A 408 -8.94 11.43 -29.20
C GLU A 408 -9.32 9.95 -28.92
N TYR A 409 -9.23 9.51 -27.67
CA TYR A 409 -9.54 8.16 -27.22
C TYR A 409 -11.05 7.95 -27.12
N THR A 410 -11.45 6.74 -27.49
CA THR A 410 -12.84 6.32 -27.42
C THR A 410 -13.13 5.64 -26.09
N ILE A 411 -14.37 5.77 -25.60
CA ILE A 411 -14.88 5.02 -24.46
C ILE A 411 -16.07 4.20 -24.92
N CYS A 412 -16.07 2.91 -24.62
CA CYS A 412 -17.17 2.02 -24.98
C CYS A 412 -18.49 2.42 -24.31
N GLU A 413 -19.55 2.54 -25.11
CA GLU A 413 -20.91 2.81 -24.65
C GLU A 413 -21.82 1.57 -24.71
N LYS A 414 -21.31 0.47 -25.29
CA LYS A 414 -22.07 -0.77 -25.51
C LYS A 414 -21.91 -1.80 -24.40
N ARG A 415 -20.85 -1.69 -23.58
CA ARG A 415 -20.59 -2.60 -22.46
C ARG A 415 -19.99 -1.85 -21.28
N GLN A 416 -20.29 -2.34 -20.08
CA GLN A 416 -19.63 -1.92 -18.85
C GLN A 416 -18.27 -2.62 -18.72
N GLY A 417 -17.23 -1.86 -18.36
CA GLY A 417 -15.89 -2.39 -18.16
C GLY A 417 -15.72 -3.15 -16.84
N ILE A 418 -14.72 -4.02 -16.79
CA ILE A 418 -14.33 -4.81 -15.61
C ILE A 418 -13.91 -3.92 -14.44
N ILE A 419 -13.20 -2.82 -14.71
CA ILE A 419 -12.76 -1.89 -13.67
C ILE A 419 -13.96 -1.20 -13.01
N PRO A 420 -14.87 -0.51 -13.75
CA PRO A 420 -16.11 0.02 -13.19
C PRO A 420 -16.96 -1.02 -12.45
N SER A 421 -17.11 -2.22 -13.04
CA SER A 421 -17.97 -3.27 -12.49
C SER A 421 -17.48 -3.81 -11.15
N THR A 422 -16.17 -3.75 -10.91
CA THR A 422 -15.56 -4.24 -9.66
C THR A 422 -15.35 -3.13 -8.63
N LEU A 423 -14.96 -1.94 -9.07
CA LEU A 423 -14.68 -0.81 -8.17
C LEU A 423 -15.95 -0.17 -7.59
N LYS A 424 -17.09 -0.22 -8.30
CA LYS A 424 -18.35 0.40 -7.83
C LYS A 424 -18.70 -0.04 -6.40
N MET A 425 -18.66 -1.34 -6.14
CA MET A 425 -18.93 -1.90 -4.80
C MET A 425 -17.94 -1.36 -3.75
N VAL A 426 -16.65 -1.26 -4.09
CA VAL A 426 -15.61 -0.77 -3.17
C VAL A 426 -15.85 0.70 -2.80
N VAL A 427 -16.20 1.52 -3.79
CA VAL A 427 -16.53 2.94 -3.61
C VAL A 427 -17.77 3.10 -2.72
N GLU A 428 -18.85 2.38 -3.02
CA GLU A 428 -20.11 2.44 -2.27
C GLU A 428 -19.95 1.98 -0.81
N LYS A 429 -19.26 0.85 -0.58
CA LYS A 429 -18.99 0.35 0.79
C LYS A 429 -18.14 1.34 1.59
N ARG A 430 -17.11 1.91 0.97
CA ARG A 430 -16.27 2.92 1.63
C ARG A 430 -17.07 4.17 1.99
N ALA A 431 -17.94 4.65 1.09
CA ALA A 431 -18.80 5.80 1.35
C ALA A 431 -19.71 5.56 2.57
N TYR A 432 -20.34 4.38 2.63
CA TYR A 432 -21.17 3.97 3.76
C TYR A 432 -20.37 3.96 5.08
N TYR A 433 -19.19 3.32 5.12
CA TYR A 433 -18.37 3.28 6.33
C TYR A 433 -17.83 4.66 6.74
N LYS A 434 -17.48 5.53 5.78
CA LYS A 434 -17.07 6.92 6.07
C LYS A 434 -18.23 7.70 6.72
N GLN A 435 -19.46 7.50 6.26
CA GLN A 435 -20.66 8.09 6.85
C GLN A 435 -20.90 7.57 8.27
N LYS A 436 -20.88 6.24 8.46
CA LYS A 436 -21.08 5.62 9.78
C LYS A 436 -20.01 6.00 10.79
N LYS A 437 -18.74 6.06 10.37
CA LYS A 437 -17.65 6.60 11.20
C LYS A 437 -17.97 8.00 11.72
N LYS A 438 -18.47 8.90 10.86
CA LYS A 438 -18.87 10.26 11.29
C LYS A 438 -20.06 10.24 12.26
N GLU A 439 -21.04 9.38 12.01
CA GLU A 439 -22.25 9.24 12.83
C GLU A 439 -21.94 8.82 14.27
N PHE A 440 -21.01 7.88 14.45
CA PHE A 440 -20.63 7.30 15.74
C PHE A 440 -19.45 7.98 16.45
N LYS A 441 -18.80 8.97 15.81
CA LYS A 441 -17.71 9.74 16.43
C LYS A 441 -18.20 10.39 17.74
N GLY A 442 -17.58 10.02 18.86
CA GLY A 442 -17.94 10.51 20.20
C GLY A 442 -19.24 9.94 20.78
N LYS A 443 -19.88 8.96 20.12
CA LYS A 443 -21.09 8.28 20.59
C LYS A 443 -20.84 6.82 20.97
N ASP A 444 -20.07 6.10 20.16
CA ASP A 444 -19.70 4.71 20.41
C ASP A 444 -18.29 4.47 19.84
N ASP A 445 -17.33 4.26 20.74
CA ASP A 445 -15.92 4.15 20.40
C ASP A 445 -15.59 2.86 19.64
N ALA A 446 -16.21 1.74 20.04
CA ALA A 446 -16.00 0.45 19.40
C ALA A 446 -16.53 0.46 17.95
N LEU A 447 -17.74 0.99 17.75
CA LEU A 447 -18.30 1.14 16.40
C LEU A 447 -17.51 2.15 15.57
N PHE A 448 -17.09 3.27 16.15
CA PHE A 448 -16.25 4.26 15.48
C PHE A 448 -14.96 3.63 14.94
N HIS A 449 -14.21 2.92 15.80
CA HIS A 449 -12.96 2.28 15.40
C HIS A 449 -13.17 1.16 14.38
N ARG A 450 -14.24 0.36 14.52
CA ARG A 450 -14.60 -0.67 13.55
C ARG A 450 -14.84 -0.09 12.16
N TYR A 451 -15.68 0.96 12.05
CA TYR A 451 -15.94 1.61 10.77
C TYR A 451 -14.72 2.33 10.22
N ASP A 452 -13.87 2.89 11.09
CA ASP A 452 -12.63 3.52 10.67
C ASP A 452 -11.66 2.52 10.04
N ARG A 453 -11.45 1.39 10.70
CA ARG A 453 -10.62 0.29 10.20
C ARG A 453 -11.12 -0.25 8.86
N ARG A 454 -12.43 -0.52 8.74
CA ARG A 454 -13.04 -0.99 7.47
C ARG A 454 -12.95 0.05 6.34
N GLN A 455 -13.24 1.34 6.60
CA GLN A 455 -13.09 2.35 5.54
C GLN A 455 -11.63 2.54 5.14
N ASN A 456 -10.68 2.36 6.07
CA ASN A 456 -9.26 2.56 5.80
C ASN A 456 -8.69 1.45 4.91
N SER A 457 -9.10 0.19 5.10
CA SER A 457 -8.69 -0.91 4.23
C SER A 457 -9.19 -0.70 2.79
N LEU A 458 -10.45 -0.26 2.63
CA LEU A 458 -11.02 0.08 1.32
C LEU A 458 -10.38 1.35 0.72
N LYS A 459 -10.01 2.34 1.53
CA LYS A 459 -9.26 3.53 1.08
C LYS A 459 -7.96 3.10 0.40
N TRP A 460 -7.17 2.25 1.06
CA TRP A 460 -5.92 1.75 0.51
C TRP A 460 -6.14 1.00 -0.81
N MET A 461 -7.19 0.18 -0.88
CA MET A 461 -7.63 -0.48 -2.11
C MET A 461 -7.90 0.51 -3.25
N LEU A 462 -8.64 1.58 -3.00
CA LEU A 462 -8.97 2.59 -3.99
C LEU A 462 -7.78 3.46 -4.40
N VAL A 463 -6.87 3.80 -3.48
CA VAL A 463 -5.66 4.58 -3.80
C VAL A 463 -4.74 3.82 -4.78
N CYS A 464 -4.71 2.49 -4.69
CA CYS A 464 -3.88 1.66 -5.56
C CYS A 464 -4.48 1.40 -6.95
N CYS A 465 -5.79 1.59 -7.16
CA CYS A 465 -6.44 1.17 -8.41
C CYS A 465 -5.91 1.93 -9.63
N PHE A 466 -5.64 3.23 -9.48
CA PHE A 466 -5.11 4.08 -10.55
C PHE A 466 -3.69 3.69 -10.98
N GLY A 467 -2.78 3.52 -10.02
CA GLY A 467 -1.43 3.07 -10.31
C GLY A 467 -1.43 1.64 -10.90
N TYR A 468 -2.32 0.77 -10.40
CA TYR A 468 -2.46 -0.59 -10.91
C TYR A 468 -2.96 -0.63 -12.36
N LEU A 469 -3.84 0.30 -12.76
CA LEU A 469 -4.33 0.42 -14.14
C LEU A 469 -3.19 0.64 -15.15
N GLY A 470 -2.17 1.42 -14.79
CA GLY A 470 -0.96 1.64 -15.59
C GLY A 470 0.18 0.64 -15.35
N TYR A 471 0.00 -0.33 -14.45
CA TYR A 471 1.09 -1.22 -14.05
C TYR A 471 1.44 -2.23 -15.16
N LYS A 472 2.74 -2.38 -15.43
CA LYS A 472 3.26 -3.25 -16.50
C LYS A 472 2.86 -4.73 -16.39
N ASN A 473 2.62 -5.23 -15.17
CA ASN A 473 2.25 -6.63 -14.94
C ASN A 473 0.77 -6.80 -14.54
N ALA A 474 -0.04 -5.74 -14.56
CA ALA A 474 -1.47 -5.86 -14.29
C ALA A 474 -2.15 -6.60 -15.45
N ARG A 475 -2.91 -7.67 -15.14
CA ARG A 475 -3.60 -8.49 -16.15
C ARG A 475 -4.65 -7.70 -16.91
N PHE A 476 -5.41 -6.90 -16.16
CA PHE A 476 -6.40 -5.95 -16.67
C PHE A 476 -5.89 -4.52 -16.45
N GLY A 477 -4.68 -4.24 -16.91
CA GLY A 477 -4.10 -2.89 -16.94
C GLY A 477 -3.79 -2.47 -18.37
N ARG A 478 -3.88 -1.19 -18.66
CA ARG A 478 -3.61 -0.60 -19.98
C ARG A 478 -3.24 0.87 -19.82
N ILE A 479 -2.17 1.30 -20.49
CA ILE A 479 -1.64 2.66 -20.36
C ILE A 479 -2.68 3.71 -20.80
N GLU A 480 -3.39 3.46 -21.90
CA GLU A 480 -4.43 4.38 -22.39
C GLU A 480 -5.55 4.61 -21.37
N ALA A 481 -5.87 3.59 -20.57
CA ALA A 481 -6.87 3.73 -19.52
C ALA A 481 -6.33 4.56 -18.35
N HIS A 482 -5.04 4.45 -18.01
CA HIS A 482 -4.38 5.29 -17.02
C HIS A 482 -4.32 6.76 -17.48
N GLU A 483 -3.93 7.01 -18.74
CA GLU A 483 -3.91 8.34 -19.35
C GLU A 483 -5.30 8.97 -19.40
N SER A 484 -6.33 8.18 -19.73
CA SER A 484 -7.72 8.65 -19.75
C SER A 484 -8.17 9.16 -18.37
N VAL A 485 -7.81 8.46 -17.29
CA VAL A 485 -8.13 8.91 -15.92
C VAL A 485 -7.44 10.24 -15.61
N ASN A 486 -6.16 10.42 -15.99
CA ASN A 486 -5.47 11.69 -15.81
C ASN A 486 -6.14 12.83 -16.60
N ALA A 487 -6.55 12.56 -17.85
CA ALA A 487 -7.24 13.55 -18.67
C ALA A 487 -8.56 14.02 -18.03
N PHE A 488 -9.43 13.09 -17.62
CA PHE A 488 -10.66 13.42 -16.90
C PHE A 488 -10.39 14.13 -15.57
N SER A 489 -9.30 13.80 -14.88
CA SER A 489 -8.90 14.47 -13.65
C SER A 489 -8.50 15.93 -13.88
N ARG A 490 -7.73 16.22 -14.94
CA ARG A 490 -7.36 17.59 -15.29
C ARG A 490 -8.60 18.40 -15.65
N ASP A 491 -9.48 17.82 -16.46
CA ASP A 491 -10.75 18.43 -16.85
C ASP A 491 -11.63 18.76 -15.63
N ALA A 492 -11.75 17.82 -14.67
CA ALA A 492 -12.48 18.04 -13.43
C ALA A 492 -11.94 19.21 -12.59
N ILE A 493 -10.61 19.32 -12.43
CA ILE A 493 -9.99 20.42 -11.68
C ILE A 493 -10.13 21.75 -12.42
N LEU A 494 -9.96 21.77 -13.75
CA LEU A 494 -10.13 22.97 -14.57
C LEU A 494 -11.58 23.48 -14.49
N LEU A 495 -12.57 22.59 -14.63
CA LEU A 495 -13.98 22.96 -14.49
C LEU A 495 -14.30 23.46 -13.08
N ALA A 496 -13.79 22.79 -12.04
CA ALA A 496 -13.98 23.23 -10.66
C ALA A 496 -13.35 24.60 -10.38
N LYS A 497 -12.16 24.87 -10.94
CA LYS A 497 -11.50 26.18 -10.92
C LYS A 497 -12.37 27.25 -11.59
N GLU A 498 -12.86 27.00 -12.80
CA GLU A 498 -13.70 27.94 -13.53
C GLU A 498 -14.99 28.27 -12.77
N ILE A 499 -15.63 27.27 -12.16
CA ILE A 499 -16.81 27.46 -11.32
C ILE A 499 -16.49 28.35 -10.11
N ALA A 500 -15.36 28.10 -9.44
CA ALA A 500 -14.92 28.87 -8.29
C ALA A 500 -14.61 30.34 -8.66
N GLU A 501 -13.84 30.56 -9.72
CA GLU A 501 -13.47 31.91 -10.18
C GLU A 501 -14.69 32.72 -10.63
N ASN A 502 -15.65 32.09 -11.32
CA ASN A 502 -16.91 32.73 -11.70
C ASN A 502 -17.77 33.16 -10.50
N GLN A 503 -17.54 32.58 -9.32
CA GLN A 503 -18.22 32.96 -8.06
C GLN A 503 -17.34 33.86 -7.16
N GLY A 504 -16.23 34.38 -7.70
CA GLY A 504 -15.34 35.31 -7.02
C GLY A 504 -14.39 34.68 -6.01
N TYR A 505 -14.12 33.37 -6.11
CA TYR A 505 -13.06 32.70 -5.37
C TYR A 505 -11.77 32.76 -6.16
N GLU A 506 -10.65 32.98 -5.48
CA GLU A 506 -9.31 32.94 -6.06
C GLU A 506 -8.71 31.55 -5.85
N LEU A 507 -8.17 30.94 -6.90
CA LEU A 507 -7.37 29.72 -6.79
C LEU A 507 -5.95 30.05 -6.33
N VAL A 508 -5.58 29.60 -5.13
CA VAL A 508 -4.25 29.80 -4.55
C VAL A 508 -3.30 28.65 -4.89
N HIS A 509 -3.81 27.42 -4.83
CA HIS A 509 -3.03 26.21 -5.08
C HIS A 509 -3.95 25.08 -5.54
N ALA A 510 -3.42 24.10 -6.28
CA ALA A 510 -4.14 22.86 -6.55
C ALA A 510 -3.15 21.73 -6.82
N ILE A 511 -3.46 20.55 -6.30
CA ILE A 511 -2.66 19.34 -6.48
C ILE A 511 -3.63 18.19 -6.74
N ILE A 512 -3.65 17.70 -7.98
CA ILE A 512 -4.36 16.49 -8.39
C ILE A 512 -5.87 16.53 -8.08
N ASP A 513 -6.28 16.13 -6.88
CA ASP A 513 -7.66 15.99 -6.40
C ASP A 513 -8.08 17.08 -5.39
N CYS A 514 -7.16 17.95 -4.99
CA CYS A 514 -7.43 18.99 -4.00
C CYS A 514 -7.08 20.39 -4.51
N MET A 515 -7.79 21.38 -3.99
CA MET A 515 -7.60 22.81 -4.30
C MET A 515 -7.71 23.69 -3.06
N TRP A 516 -6.93 24.74 -3.05
CA TRP A 516 -6.91 25.78 -2.03
C TRP A 516 -7.48 27.06 -2.63
N LEU A 517 -8.58 27.50 -2.05
CA LEU A 517 -9.33 28.67 -2.51
C LEU A 517 -9.30 29.76 -1.46
N ARG A 518 -9.30 31.01 -1.91
CA ARG A 518 -9.42 32.18 -1.06
C ARG A 518 -10.60 33.03 -1.50
N LYS A 519 -11.42 33.45 -0.53
CA LYS A 519 -12.47 34.46 -0.72
C LYS A 519 -12.62 35.26 0.57
N PRO A 520 -12.22 36.55 0.58
CA PRO A 520 -12.35 37.39 1.77
C PRO A 520 -13.79 37.40 2.31
N GLY A 521 -13.94 37.15 3.60
CA GLY A 521 -15.23 37.14 4.28
C GLY A 521 -16.12 35.92 4.02
N ALA A 522 -15.67 34.93 3.24
CA ALA A 522 -16.43 33.70 3.03
C ALA A 522 -16.49 32.83 4.29
N THR A 523 -17.66 32.25 4.52
CA THR A 523 -17.95 31.30 5.60
C THR A 523 -17.78 29.86 5.12
N GLU A 524 -17.71 28.90 6.05
CA GLU A 524 -17.69 27.47 5.70
C GLU A 524 -18.90 27.08 4.83
N ARG A 525 -20.08 27.65 5.13
CA ARG A 525 -21.30 27.42 4.36
C ARG A 525 -21.16 27.85 2.90
N ASP A 526 -20.48 28.96 2.63
CA ASP A 526 -20.24 29.43 1.27
C ASP A 526 -19.36 28.43 0.48
N TYR A 527 -18.36 27.84 1.14
CA TYR A 527 -17.53 26.80 0.53
C TYR A 527 -18.29 25.47 0.35
N GLU A 528 -19.19 25.11 1.27
CA GLU A 528 -20.06 23.94 1.13
C GLU A 528 -21.08 24.12 -0.01
N ASP A 529 -21.64 25.32 -0.19
CA ASP A 529 -22.48 25.69 -1.33
C ASP A 529 -21.69 25.57 -2.64
N LEU A 530 -20.45 26.07 -2.69
CA LEU A 530 -19.55 25.91 -3.84
C LEU A 530 -19.28 24.43 -4.14
N CYS A 531 -19.01 23.61 -3.11
CA CYS A 531 -18.80 22.16 -3.26
C CYS A 531 -20.00 21.48 -3.93
N ARG A 532 -21.23 21.85 -3.54
CA ARG A 532 -22.46 21.30 -4.14
C ARG A 532 -22.59 21.67 -5.62
N VAL A 533 -22.26 22.91 -5.99
CA VAL A 533 -22.29 23.35 -7.40
C VAL A 533 -21.24 22.62 -8.23
N ILE A 534 -20.00 22.51 -7.71
CA ILE A 534 -18.91 21.77 -8.37
C ILE A 534 -19.31 20.31 -8.56
N ALA A 535 -19.77 19.63 -7.51
CA ALA A 535 -20.16 18.22 -7.57
C ALA A 535 -21.29 17.98 -8.60
N GLY A 536 -22.28 18.88 -8.65
CA GLY A 536 -23.38 18.79 -9.62
C GLY A 536 -22.95 18.96 -11.09
N ARG A 537 -21.84 19.67 -11.35
CA ARG A 537 -21.31 19.89 -12.70
C ARG A 537 -20.25 18.88 -13.12
N VAL A 538 -19.33 18.55 -12.21
CA VAL A 538 -18.23 17.60 -12.45
C VAL A 538 -18.71 16.15 -12.36
N GLY A 539 -19.76 15.89 -11.56
CA GLY A 539 -20.27 14.53 -11.31
C GLY A 539 -19.42 13.71 -10.33
N ILE A 540 -18.54 14.38 -9.56
CA ILE A 540 -17.71 13.78 -8.51
C ILE A 540 -17.90 14.60 -7.24
N ASP A 541 -18.16 13.92 -6.12
CA ASP A 541 -18.29 14.57 -4.82
C ASP A 541 -16.99 15.28 -4.43
N ILE A 542 -17.11 16.51 -3.96
CA ILE A 542 -16.02 17.31 -3.40
C ILE A 542 -16.46 17.81 -2.02
N SER A 543 -15.55 17.83 -1.05
CA SER A 543 -15.84 18.28 0.31
C SER A 543 -14.87 19.33 0.81
N LEU A 544 -15.37 20.26 1.61
CA LEU A 544 -14.55 21.15 2.42
C LEU A 544 -13.83 20.32 3.49
N GLU A 545 -12.50 20.25 3.41
CA GLU A 545 -11.68 19.63 4.45
C GLU A 545 -11.52 20.58 5.65
N GLY A 546 -11.38 21.87 5.39
CA GLY A 546 -11.35 22.90 6.43
C GLY A 546 -10.84 24.25 5.93
N MET A 547 -11.02 25.27 6.76
CA MET A 547 -10.45 26.60 6.57
C MET A 547 -9.21 26.78 7.45
N TYR A 548 -8.13 27.30 6.90
CA TYR A 548 -6.88 27.55 7.62
C TYR A 548 -6.94 28.87 8.39
N SER A 549 -6.48 28.84 9.63
CA SER A 549 -6.06 30.03 10.38
C SER A 549 -4.79 30.61 9.75
N TRP A 550 -3.84 29.74 9.43
CA TRP A 550 -2.63 30.04 8.66
C TRP A 550 -2.16 28.77 7.94
N ILE A 551 -1.51 28.95 6.79
CA ILE A 551 -0.83 27.88 6.06
C ILE A 551 0.47 28.40 5.45
N VAL A 552 1.55 27.62 5.56
CA VAL A 552 2.84 27.91 4.93
C VAL A 552 3.10 26.96 3.76
N PHE A 553 3.44 27.55 2.62
CA PHE A 553 4.02 26.87 1.48
C PHE A 553 5.53 27.19 1.41
N PRO A 554 6.41 26.31 1.95
CA PRO A 554 7.84 26.56 1.99
C PRO A 554 8.47 26.49 0.59
N ALA A 555 9.55 27.25 0.42
CA ALA A 555 10.35 27.20 -0.78
C ALA A 555 11.03 25.84 -1.00
N SER A 556 11.38 25.56 -2.25
CA SER A 556 12.17 24.40 -2.64
C SER A 556 13.59 24.51 -2.09
N LYS A 557 14.19 23.37 -1.76
CA LYS A 557 15.60 23.30 -1.33
C LYS A 557 16.58 23.65 -2.45
N MET A 558 16.14 23.56 -3.70
CA MET A 558 16.95 23.83 -4.89
C MET A 558 16.75 25.25 -5.42
N ASP A 559 15.56 25.82 -5.23
CA ASP A 559 15.19 27.14 -5.71
C ASP A 559 14.35 27.88 -4.66
N PRO A 560 14.88 28.95 -4.03
CA PRO A 560 14.17 29.70 -3.00
C PRO A 560 12.95 30.46 -3.53
N VAL A 561 12.78 30.59 -4.85
CA VAL A 561 11.66 31.30 -5.50
C VAL A 561 10.53 30.34 -5.89
N MET A 562 10.79 29.03 -5.98
CA MET A 562 9.77 28.05 -6.34
C MET A 562 9.30 27.25 -5.12
N PRO A 563 7.99 27.04 -4.95
CA PRO A 563 7.47 26.09 -3.95
C PRO A 563 7.75 24.64 -4.37
N THR A 564 7.52 23.70 -3.46
CA THR A 564 7.28 22.30 -3.84
C THR A 564 5.81 22.00 -3.61
N ALA A 565 5.09 21.55 -4.65
CA ALA A 565 3.65 21.34 -4.58
C ALA A 565 3.19 20.55 -3.33
N ASN A 566 3.94 19.50 -2.98
CA ASN A 566 3.59 18.58 -1.87
C ASN A 566 4.21 18.95 -0.51
N ARG A 567 4.71 20.17 -0.34
CA ARG A 567 5.26 20.66 0.94
C ARG A 567 4.39 21.79 1.47
N TYR A 568 3.75 21.59 2.61
CA TYR A 568 3.01 22.61 3.34
C TYR A 568 2.75 22.20 4.79
N ALA A 569 2.53 23.19 5.65
CA ALA A 569 1.98 23.00 7.00
C ALA A 569 0.96 24.09 7.29
N GLY A 570 -0.15 23.75 7.93
CA GLY A 570 -1.16 24.74 8.26
C GLY A 570 -2.09 24.28 9.37
N LEU A 571 -2.58 25.25 10.14
CA LEU A 571 -3.53 25.03 11.22
C LEU A 571 -4.94 25.35 10.72
N TYR A 572 -5.85 24.39 10.80
CA TYR A 572 -7.27 24.67 10.55
C TYR A 572 -7.90 25.46 11.70
N ARG A 573 -8.95 26.24 11.40
CA ARG A 573 -9.74 27.00 12.38
C ARG A 573 -10.37 26.11 13.46
N HIS A 574 -10.60 24.84 13.15
CA HIS A 574 -11.07 23.83 14.11
C HIS A 574 -9.95 23.19 14.95
N GLY A 575 -8.71 23.72 14.87
CA GLY A 575 -7.58 23.36 15.74
C GLY A 575 -6.73 22.17 15.29
N GLU A 576 -7.04 21.55 14.15
CA GLU A 576 -6.22 20.45 13.62
C GLU A 576 -5.06 21.00 12.77
N LEU A 577 -3.85 20.49 13.04
CA LEU A 577 -2.65 20.84 12.29
C LEU A 577 -2.41 19.84 11.16
N LYS A 578 -2.44 20.30 9.92
CA LYS A 578 -2.13 19.50 8.73
C LYS A 578 -0.70 19.74 8.27
N ILE A 579 0.04 18.65 8.06
CA ILE A 579 1.45 18.69 7.66
C ILE A 579 1.67 17.72 6.48
N ARG A 580 2.31 18.20 5.42
CA ARG A 580 2.72 17.42 4.24
C ARG A 580 4.14 17.79 3.80
N GLY A 581 4.98 16.79 3.56
CA GLY A 581 6.32 16.98 2.99
C GLY A 581 7.35 17.72 3.85
N ILE A 582 6.97 18.11 5.08
CA ILE A 582 7.85 18.71 6.09
C ILE A 582 8.60 17.60 6.86
N GLU A 583 9.81 17.89 7.34
CA GLU A 583 10.73 16.99 8.04
C GLU A 583 10.07 16.17 9.15
N SER A 584 9.16 16.78 9.93
CA SER A 584 8.41 16.13 11.01
C SER A 584 7.62 14.88 10.58
N ARG A 585 7.19 14.80 9.31
CA ARG A 585 6.43 13.69 8.73
C ARG A 585 7.25 12.77 7.84
N ARG A 586 8.55 13.01 7.67
CA ARG A 586 9.41 12.21 6.78
C ARG A 586 10.01 10.99 7.49
N HIS A 587 9.98 9.82 6.85
CA HIS A 587 10.52 8.58 7.42
C HIS A 587 12.05 8.59 7.54
N ASP A 588 12.74 9.38 6.70
CA ASP A 588 14.20 9.51 6.66
C ASP A 588 14.73 10.59 7.62
N THR A 589 13.86 11.23 8.40
CA THR A 589 14.23 12.26 9.38
C THR A 589 14.32 11.66 10.80
N PRO A 590 15.41 11.90 11.55
CA PRO A 590 15.57 11.44 12.93
C PRO A 590 14.47 11.96 13.86
N LYS A 591 14.11 11.15 14.87
CA LYS A 591 13.10 11.49 15.87
C LYS A 591 13.42 12.80 16.61
N PHE A 592 14.69 13.08 16.87
CA PHE A 592 15.16 14.31 17.49
C PHE A 592 14.70 15.56 16.72
N ILE A 593 14.88 15.58 15.40
CA ILE A 593 14.48 16.70 14.54
C ILE A 593 12.96 16.79 14.43
N LYS A 594 12.28 15.63 14.36
CA LYS A 594 10.80 15.59 14.38
C LYS A 594 10.25 16.21 15.66
N ASN A 595 10.84 15.91 16.82
CA ASN A 595 10.42 16.44 18.11
C ASN A 595 10.61 17.96 18.18
N MET A 596 11.78 18.47 17.75
CA MET A 596 12.03 19.91 17.70
C MET A 596 11.00 20.62 16.82
N GLN A 597 10.81 20.15 15.59
CA GLN A 597 9.90 20.81 14.66
C GLN A 597 8.45 20.67 15.11
N ALA A 598 8.07 19.55 15.75
CA ALA A 598 6.77 19.38 16.37
C ALA A 598 6.55 20.34 17.56
N ALA A 599 7.58 20.61 18.37
CA ALA A 599 7.51 21.59 19.45
C ALA A 599 7.31 23.02 18.91
N MET A 600 8.06 23.39 17.86
CA MET A 600 7.88 24.68 17.16
C MET A 600 6.45 24.81 16.61
N LEU A 601 5.97 23.80 15.87
CA LEU A 601 4.61 23.80 15.34
C LEU A 601 3.54 23.83 16.44
N SER A 602 3.77 23.12 17.56
CA SER A 602 2.85 23.15 18.71
C SER A 602 2.76 24.54 19.32
N ARG A 603 3.87 25.31 19.35
CA ARG A 603 3.86 26.71 19.77
C ARG A 603 3.04 27.60 18.84
N MET A 604 3.07 27.31 17.53
CA MET A 604 2.30 28.03 16.50
C MET A 604 0.80 27.69 16.51
N ASN A 605 0.38 26.58 17.15
CA ASN A 605 -1.02 26.15 17.15
C ASN A 605 -1.99 27.13 17.82
N VAL A 606 -1.50 28.10 18.59
CA VAL A 606 -2.33 29.13 19.22
C VAL A 606 -2.51 30.36 18.34
N ALA A 607 -1.73 30.49 17.25
CA ALA A 607 -1.81 31.61 16.32
C ALA A 607 -3.05 31.52 15.44
N ARG A 608 -3.77 32.63 15.32
CA ARG A 608 -5.03 32.74 14.56
C ARG A 608 -4.84 33.25 13.13
N ASN A 609 -3.68 33.82 12.84
CA ASN A 609 -3.30 34.38 11.55
C ASN A 609 -1.77 34.40 11.42
N THR A 610 -1.29 34.80 10.25
CA THR A 610 0.13 34.87 9.91
C THR A 610 0.89 35.90 10.75
N GLU A 611 0.28 37.04 11.11
CA GLU A 611 0.90 38.08 11.95
C GLU A 611 1.23 37.56 13.36
N GLU A 612 0.31 36.80 13.95
CA GLU A 612 0.53 36.15 15.25
C GLU A 612 1.63 35.08 15.17
N VAL A 613 1.76 34.37 14.03
CA VAL A 613 2.89 33.44 13.82
C VAL A 613 4.21 34.20 13.75
N GLU A 614 4.26 35.32 13.03
CA GLU A 614 5.48 36.15 12.94
C GLU A 614 5.90 36.68 14.31
N ALA A 615 4.94 37.12 15.13
CA ALA A 615 5.19 37.57 16.49
C ALA A 615 5.78 36.47 17.40
N MET A 616 5.56 35.19 17.07
CA MET A 616 6.11 34.04 17.82
C MET A 616 7.52 33.63 17.38
N VAL A 617 8.08 34.22 16.31
CA VAL A 617 9.41 33.84 15.81
C VAL A 617 10.50 33.83 16.89
N PRO A 618 10.57 34.80 17.84
CA PRO A 618 11.52 34.73 18.95
C PRO A 618 11.35 33.45 19.79
N ASP A 619 10.13 33.12 20.20
CA ASP A 619 9.83 31.89 20.96
C ASP A 619 10.22 30.62 20.17
N LEU A 620 10.00 30.62 18.85
CA LEU A 620 10.35 29.49 17.99
C LEU A 620 11.87 29.32 17.89
N LEU A 621 12.62 30.41 17.85
CA LEU A 621 14.08 30.40 17.87
C LEU A 621 14.60 29.95 19.24
N ASP A 622 13.97 30.34 20.34
CA ASP A 622 14.33 29.88 21.69
C ASP A 622 14.13 28.35 21.83
N ILE A 623 12.99 27.84 21.37
CA ILE A 623 12.73 26.39 21.31
C ILE A 623 13.82 25.70 20.50
N ALA A 624 14.07 26.17 19.26
CA ALA A 624 15.08 25.61 18.38
C ALA A 624 16.50 25.67 19.00
N GLY A 625 16.84 26.79 19.66
CA GLY A 625 18.10 27.00 20.35
C GLY A 625 18.33 26.01 21.48
N GLY A 626 17.29 25.64 22.21
CA GLY A 626 17.34 24.57 23.21
C GLY A 626 17.76 23.22 22.61
N TYR A 627 17.21 22.85 21.45
CA TYR A 627 17.59 21.62 20.74
C TYR A 627 18.99 21.70 20.13
N VAL A 628 19.37 22.83 19.55
CA VAL A 628 20.73 23.06 19.02
C VAL A 628 21.76 22.94 20.15
N SER A 629 21.52 23.57 21.30
CA SER A 629 22.38 23.50 22.49
C SER A 629 22.47 22.07 23.03
N LEU A 630 21.34 21.36 23.15
CA LEU A 630 21.32 19.97 23.60
C LEU A 630 22.16 19.07 22.69
N LEU A 631 21.98 19.18 21.37
CA LEU A 631 22.72 18.42 20.38
C LEU A 631 24.22 18.71 20.42
N ARG A 632 24.59 20.00 20.43
CA ARG A 632 26.00 20.45 20.42
C ARG A 632 26.72 20.21 21.75
N SER A 633 25.99 20.12 22.87
CA SER A 633 26.56 19.71 24.16
C SER A 633 26.91 18.21 24.25
N GLY A 634 26.58 17.41 23.22
CA GLY A 634 26.83 15.97 23.23
C GLY A 634 25.86 15.16 24.11
N ARG A 635 24.80 15.80 24.63
CA ARG A 635 23.83 15.20 25.56
C ARG A 635 22.54 14.73 24.89
N ALA A 636 22.40 14.87 23.58
CA ALA A 636 21.24 14.32 22.88
C ALA A 636 21.27 12.79 22.95
N ASN A 637 20.12 12.17 23.17
CA ASN A 637 20.00 10.72 23.15
C ASN A 637 20.30 10.21 21.72
N PRO A 638 21.36 9.39 21.51
CA PRO A 638 21.69 8.89 20.18
C PRO A 638 20.57 8.08 19.51
N MET A 639 19.70 7.44 20.31
CA MET A 639 18.55 6.68 19.79
C MET A 639 17.53 7.58 19.08
N ASP A 640 17.43 8.86 19.48
CA ASP A 640 16.58 9.82 18.79
C ASP A 640 17.25 10.37 17.50
N LEU A 641 18.54 10.11 17.29
CA LEU A 641 19.32 10.52 16.11
C LEU A 641 19.39 9.44 15.01
N VAL A 642 18.76 8.29 15.22
CA VAL A 642 18.73 7.18 14.26
C VAL A 642 18.11 7.63 12.93
N LEU A 643 18.83 7.35 11.84
CA LEU A 643 18.36 7.52 10.48
C LEU A 643 17.90 6.18 9.92
N ARG A 644 16.73 6.18 9.27
CA ARG A 644 16.22 5.02 8.55
C ARG A 644 16.35 5.26 7.04
N ARG A 645 16.94 4.30 6.31
CA ARG A 645 17.09 4.39 4.86
C ARG A 645 16.84 3.05 4.19
N ARG A 646 16.06 3.05 3.11
CA ARG A 646 15.83 1.85 2.29
C ARG A 646 17.04 1.58 1.39
N ILE A 647 17.50 0.33 1.40
CA ILE A 647 18.55 -0.17 0.52
C ILE A 647 17.93 -0.48 -0.85
N THR A 648 18.61 -0.11 -1.93
CA THR A 648 18.11 -0.29 -3.31
C THR A 648 18.87 -1.34 -4.11
N LYS A 649 19.92 -1.92 -3.54
CA LYS A 649 20.81 -2.91 -4.16
C LYS A 649 21.33 -3.87 -3.10
N GLU A 650 21.81 -5.05 -3.49
CA GLU A 650 22.47 -5.96 -2.54
C GLU A 650 23.81 -5.37 -2.04
N PRO A 651 24.30 -5.76 -0.85
CA PRO A 651 25.55 -5.23 -0.27
C PRO A 651 26.77 -5.30 -1.22
N GLU A 652 26.87 -6.34 -2.04
CA GLU A 652 27.96 -6.59 -2.99
C GLU A 652 27.88 -5.70 -4.24
N GLU A 653 26.69 -5.21 -4.59
CA GLU A 653 26.46 -4.38 -5.79
C GLU A 653 26.82 -2.90 -5.58
N TYR A 654 27.12 -2.50 -4.34
CA TYR A 654 27.54 -1.15 -4.03
C TYR A 654 29.03 -0.94 -4.36
N THR A 655 29.28 -0.26 -5.48
CA THR A 655 30.64 0.14 -5.92
C THR A 655 31.17 1.39 -5.20
N ASN A 656 30.30 2.19 -4.58
CA ASN A 656 30.66 3.44 -3.91
C ASN A 656 30.62 3.31 -2.37
N ASN A 657 31.58 3.93 -1.68
CA ASN A 657 31.65 4.06 -0.20
C ASN A 657 30.65 5.08 0.37
N SER A 658 29.38 4.97 -0.05
CA SER A 658 28.26 5.70 0.55
C SER A 658 27.96 5.17 1.96
N ILE A 659 27.31 5.98 2.80
CA ILE A 659 26.92 5.56 4.16
C ILE A 659 26.09 4.27 4.13
N SER A 660 25.13 4.17 3.20
CA SER A 660 24.31 2.97 3.04
C SER A 660 25.15 1.73 2.74
N ALA A 661 26.13 1.84 1.83
CA ALA A 661 27.00 0.72 1.49
C ALA A 661 27.86 0.24 2.67
N VAL A 662 28.40 1.18 3.47
CA VAL A 662 29.21 0.85 4.65
C VAL A 662 28.36 0.11 5.69
N VAL A 663 27.17 0.64 5.99
CA VAL A 663 26.24 0.04 6.97
C VAL A 663 25.76 -1.34 6.49
N SER A 664 25.39 -1.49 5.22
CA SER A 664 24.96 -2.79 4.66
C SER A 664 26.04 -3.86 4.79
N LYS A 665 27.31 -3.54 4.48
CA LYS A 665 28.43 -4.48 4.61
C LYS A 665 28.70 -4.89 6.06
N MET A 666 28.52 -3.97 7.02
CA MET A 666 28.66 -4.27 8.45
C MET A 666 27.58 -5.24 8.94
N VAL A 667 26.34 -5.05 8.49
CA VAL A 667 25.22 -5.95 8.87
C VAL A 667 25.41 -7.33 8.24
N ASP A 668 25.84 -7.39 6.98
CA ASP A 668 26.12 -8.65 6.29
C ASP A 668 27.22 -9.47 7.00
N ALA A 669 28.28 -8.80 7.46
CA ALA A 669 29.35 -9.43 8.23
C ALA A 669 28.89 -10.05 9.57
N MET A 670 27.71 -9.69 10.08
CA MET A 670 27.09 -10.31 11.26
C MET A 670 26.29 -11.58 10.92
N GLY A 671 26.27 -12.02 9.66
CA GLY A 671 25.44 -13.13 9.18
C GLY A 671 23.98 -12.75 8.99
N ILE A 672 23.68 -11.46 8.88
CA ILE A 672 22.35 -10.94 8.57
C ILE A 672 22.39 -10.42 7.13
N HIS A 673 21.83 -11.20 6.22
CA HIS A 673 21.70 -10.78 4.83
C HIS A 673 20.54 -9.80 4.70
N LEU A 674 20.83 -8.60 4.18
CA LEU A 674 19.82 -7.57 3.91
C LEU A 674 19.49 -7.57 2.43
N ALA A 675 18.24 -7.88 2.09
CA ALA A 675 17.80 -7.89 0.70
C ALA A 675 17.53 -6.48 0.17
N ALA A 676 17.67 -6.28 -1.14
CA ALA A 676 17.26 -5.04 -1.78
C ALA A 676 15.76 -4.74 -1.49
N GLY A 677 15.47 -3.53 -1.02
CA GLY A 677 14.15 -3.08 -0.60
C GLY A 677 13.92 -3.07 0.92
N GLU A 678 14.78 -3.71 1.71
CA GLU A 678 14.77 -3.59 3.18
C GLU A 678 15.30 -2.23 3.66
N SER A 679 14.99 -1.88 4.91
CA SER A 679 15.46 -0.63 5.53
C SER A 679 16.57 -0.89 6.53
N ILE A 680 17.61 -0.05 6.50
CA ILE A 680 18.66 0.01 7.52
C ILE A 680 18.45 1.20 8.44
N GLU A 681 18.74 0.97 9.70
CA GLU A 681 18.76 1.97 10.76
C GLU A 681 20.19 2.16 11.24
N PHE A 682 20.66 3.41 11.21
CA PHE A 682 22.04 3.74 11.53
C PHE A 682 22.19 5.12 12.15
N ILE A 683 23.32 5.33 12.81
CA ILE A 683 23.75 6.62 13.36
C ILE A 683 25.01 7.08 12.63
N ILE A 684 25.05 8.35 12.23
CA ILE A 684 26.25 8.95 11.61
C ILE A 684 27.25 9.28 12.71
N LEU A 685 28.45 8.73 12.62
CA LEU A 685 29.54 8.95 13.57
C LEU A 685 30.47 10.07 13.12
N ASP A 686 30.80 10.09 11.82
CA ASP A 686 31.63 11.11 11.19
C ASP A 686 31.43 11.05 9.67
N GLN A 687 30.62 11.95 9.11
CA GLN A 687 30.37 11.98 7.67
C GLN A 687 31.64 12.31 6.87
N SER A 688 32.58 13.05 7.46
CA SER A 688 33.83 13.45 6.79
C SER A 688 34.77 12.27 6.56
N GLY A 689 34.63 11.19 7.35
CA GLY A 689 35.50 10.02 7.32
C GLY A 689 36.95 10.32 7.73
N LYS A 690 37.19 11.46 8.41
CA LYS A 690 38.53 11.91 8.81
C LYS A 690 38.95 11.36 10.18
N LYS A 691 38.00 11.10 11.08
CA LYS A 691 38.24 10.62 12.45
C LYS A 691 37.98 9.12 12.60
N LYS A 692 36.98 8.59 11.92
CA LYS A 692 36.69 7.14 11.87
C LYS A 692 36.55 6.69 10.40
N PRO A 693 37.12 5.54 10.00
CA PRO A 693 36.86 4.97 8.67
C PRO A 693 35.37 4.60 8.51
N GLU A 694 34.71 4.31 9.63
CA GLU A 694 33.30 4.00 9.77
C GLU A 694 32.48 5.30 9.85
N LYS A 695 31.99 5.77 8.70
CA LYS A 695 31.19 7.01 8.62
C LYS A 695 29.88 6.95 9.41
N ALA A 696 29.35 5.74 9.58
CA ALA A 696 28.13 5.44 10.31
C ALA A 696 28.16 3.99 10.80
N LYS A 697 27.34 3.67 11.81
CA LYS A 697 27.14 2.30 12.31
C LYS A 697 25.66 1.90 12.30
N PRO A 698 25.34 0.63 11.95
CA PRO A 698 24.00 0.10 12.16
C PRO A 698 23.66 0.08 13.64
N ILE A 699 22.36 0.23 13.96
CA ILE A 699 21.90 0.23 15.35
C ILE A 699 22.31 -1.03 16.12
N ALA A 700 22.36 -2.17 15.42
CA ALA A 700 22.76 -3.47 15.98
C ALA A 700 24.23 -3.53 16.45
N LEU A 701 25.09 -2.61 15.98
CA LEU A 701 26.51 -2.51 16.37
C LEU A 701 26.83 -1.21 17.11
N TYR A 702 25.83 -0.38 17.35
CA TYR A 702 26.03 0.92 17.97
C TYR A 702 26.20 0.77 19.49
N ALA A 703 27.27 1.34 20.01
CA ALA A 703 27.47 1.51 21.45
C ALA A 703 27.42 3.01 21.79
N PHE A 704 26.92 3.38 22.97
CA PHE A 704 26.78 4.80 23.35
C PHE A 704 28.12 5.55 23.35
N GLU A 705 29.23 4.85 23.58
CA GLU A 705 30.59 5.38 23.54
C GLU A 705 31.04 5.77 22.12
N ASP A 706 30.34 5.31 21.08
CA ASP A 706 30.66 5.65 19.69
C ASP A 706 30.42 7.13 19.36
N GLY A 707 29.54 7.79 20.14
CA GLY A 707 29.11 9.16 19.92
C GLY A 707 28.28 9.35 18.64
N TYR A 708 28.21 10.57 18.14
CA TYR A 708 27.54 10.93 16.88
C TYR A 708 28.16 12.20 16.27
N ASP A 709 27.92 12.42 14.97
CA ASP A 709 28.43 13.59 14.24
C ASP A 709 27.61 14.86 14.55
N ILE A 710 28.04 15.60 15.57
CA ILE A 710 27.39 16.83 16.02
C ILE A 710 27.18 17.83 14.88
N GLU A 711 28.17 18.04 14.02
CA GLU A 711 28.08 19.05 12.97
C GLU A 711 27.09 18.62 11.89
N LYS A 712 27.08 17.34 11.52
CA LYS A 712 26.11 16.84 10.55
C LYS A 712 24.67 16.92 11.06
N TYR A 713 24.42 16.49 12.30
CA TYR A 713 23.08 16.59 12.87
C TYR A 713 22.66 18.05 13.09
N THR A 714 23.61 18.95 13.38
CA THR A 714 23.33 20.41 13.49
C THR A 714 22.87 20.96 12.14
N GLU A 715 23.55 20.61 11.04
CA GLU A 715 23.12 21.02 9.68
C GLU A 715 21.68 20.55 9.37
N LEU A 716 21.33 19.32 9.76
CA LEU A 716 19.98 18.78 9.56
C LEU A 716 18.93 19.50 10.41
N VAL A 717 19.27 19.87 11.65
CA VAL A 717 18.44 20.69 12.54
C VAL A 717 18.18 22.06 11.93
N LEU A 718 19.22 22.77 11.50
CA LEU A 718 19.08 24.11 10.90
C LEU A 718 18.22 24.09 9.64
N LYS A 719 18.35 23.09 8.78
CA LYS A 719 17.50 22.92 7.58
C LYS A 719 16.02 22.73 7.92
N ALA A 720 15.71 22.06 9.03
CA ALA A 720 14.34 21.88 9.49
C ALA A 720 13.76 23.19 10.08
N ILE A 721 14.59 24.01 10.73
CA ILE A 721 14.24 25.35 11.22
C ILE A 721 13.99 26.30 10.05
N GLU A 722 14.94 26.36 9.11
CA GLU A 722 14.85 27.18 7.89
C GLU A 722 13.56 26.91 7.11
N THR A 723 13.14 25.64 7.03
CA THR A 723 11.90 25.27 6.34
C THR A 723 10.66 26.01 6.88
N LEU A 724 10.62 26.34 8.18
CA LEU A 724 9.50 27.07 8.79
C LEU A 724 9.73 28.58 8.86
N LEU A 725 10.99 29.02 9.02
CA LEU A 725 11.33 30.42 9.32
C LEU A 725 11.94 31.20 8.15
N LEU A 726 12.23 30.54 7.02
CA LEU A 726 12.70 31.22 5.81
C LEU A 726 11.77 32.37 5.36
N PRO A 727 10.42 32.22 5.38
CA PRO A 727 9.52 33.33 5.04
C PRO A 727 9.66 34.56 5.95
N PHE A 728 10.12 34.38 7.19
CA PHE A 728 10.38 35.46 8.15
C PHE A 728 11.84 35.96 8.10
N GLY A 729 12.58 35.59 7.05
CA GLY A 729 13.93 36.07 6.80
C GLY A 729 15.02 35.34 7.59
N TYR A 730 14.82 34.07 7.93
CA TYR A 730 15.84 33.21 8.57
C TYR A 730 16.38 32.14 7.61
N PRO A 731 17.18 32.53 6.60
CA PRO A 731 17.93 31.56 5.80
C PRO A 731 19.04 30.90 6.62
N MET A 732 19.59 29.80 6.11
CA MET A 732 20.66 29.03 6.73
C MET A 732 21.80 29.92 7.28
N GLU A 733 22.28 30.91 6.51
CA GLU A 733 23.37 31.78 6.95
C GLU A 733 23.00 32.58 8.21
N ARG A 734 21.77 33.10 8.29
CA ARG A 734 21.31 33.87 9.46
C ARG A 734 21.10 32.96 10.67
N LEU A 735 20.67 31.73 10.45
CA LEU A 735 20.51 30.74 11.53
C LEU A 735 21.86 30.29 12.09
N GLU A 736 22.87 30.11 11.24
CA GLU A 736 24.24 29.84 11.67
C GLU A 736 24.78 30.99 12.53
N GLU A 737 24.59 32.24 12.09
CA GLU A 737 24.97 33.43 12.87
C GLU A 737 24.20 33.53 14.20
N HIS A 738 22.88 33.28 14.18
CA HIS A 738 22.03 33.41 15.36
C HIS A 738 22.36 32.40 16.47
N PHE A 739 22.79 31.19 16.11
CA PHE A 739 23.14 30.14 17.06
C PHE A 739 24.66 29.97 17.29
N ASP A 740 25.47 30.93 16.85
CA ASP A 740 26.94 30.92 16.96
C ASP A 740 27.59 29.65 16.36
N ILE A 741 27.07 29.17 15.23
CA ILE A 741 27.54 27.95 14.57
C ILE A 741 28.63 28.33 13.54
N PRO A 742 29.82 27.73 13.60
CA PRO A 742 30.89 28.06 12.66
C PRO A 742 30.53 27.68 11.22
N THR A 743 30.39 28.66 10.33
CA THR A 743 30.18 28.38 8.90
C THR A 743 31.39 27.63 8.34
N PRO A 744 31.22 26.45 7.71
CA PRO A 744 32.33 25.77 7.05
C PRO A 744 32.88 26.68 5.96
N ARG A 745 34.19 26.97 5.96
CA ARG A 745 34.83 27.72 4.87
C ARG A 745 34.58 27.00 3.54
N ARG A 746 33.57 27.45 2.77
CA ARG A 746 33.33 26.96 1.42
C ARG A 746 34.59 27.19 0.59
N THR A 747 35.20 26.10 0.11
CA THR A 747 36.34 26.16 -0.80
C THR A 747 35.96 26.99 -2.03
N ARG A 748 36.90 27.82 -2.49
CA ARG A 748 36.77 28.86 -3.53
C ARG A 748 36.01 28.43 -4.81
N ALA A 749 35.97 27.12 -5.11
CA ALA A 749 35.28 26.54 -6.27
C ALA A 749 33.75 26.73 -6.28
N VAL A 750 33.07 26.74 -5.12
CA VAL A 750 31.59 26.89 -5.09
C VAL A 750 31.15 28.35 -5.28
N ARG A 751 32.01 29.31 -4.89
CA ARG A 751 31.77 30.75 -5.15
C ARG A 751 31.85 31.10 -6.64
N GLU A 752 32.63 30.37 -7.42
CA GLU A 752 32.73 30.59 -8.87
C GLU A 752 31.52 30.02 -9.62
N MET A 753 30.96 28.89 -9.16
CA MET A 753 29.75 28.29 -9.76
C MET A 753 28.50 29.15 -9.55
N ASN A 754 28.31 29.72 -8.35
CA ASN A 754 27.22 30.66 -8.06
C ASN A 754 27.43 32.04 -8.73
N ARG A 755 28.67 32.44 -9.03
CA ARG A 755 28.96 33.63 -9.86
C ARG A 755 28.68 33.39 -11.34
N PHE A 756 28.88 32.16 -11.83
CA PHE A 756 28.53 31.77 -13.21
C PHE A 756 27.01 31.78 -13.43
N GLN A 757 26.22 31.26 -12.49
CA GLN A 757 24.76 31.29 -12.58
C GLN A 757 24.16 32.71 -12.50
N ARG A 758 24.78 33.63 -11.72
CA ARG A 758 24.35 35.04 -11.66
C ARG A 758 24.71 35.86 -12.91
N ARG A 759 25.62 35.37 -13.78
CA ARG A 759 26.03 36.07 -15.01
C ARG A 759 25.24 35.65 -16.27
N GLN A 760 24.34 34.67 -16.18
CA GLN A 760 23.51 34.22 -17.31
C GLN A 760 22.13 34.90 -17.44
N ILE A 761 21.92 36.02 -16.76
CA ILE A 761 20.77 36.91 -17.00
C ILE A 761 21.39 38.31 -17.18
N PRO A 762 21.48 38.87 -18.41
CA PRO A 762 20.36 39.02 -19.35
C PRO A 762 20.70 38.70 -20.83
N LEU A 763 19.83 37.95 -21.51
CA LEU A 763 19.76 37.93 -22.97
C LEU A 763 18.28 37.86 -23.41
N VAL A 764 17.52 38.87 -22.99
CA VAL A 764 16.19 39.18 -23.51
C VAL A 764 16.12 40.70 -23.70
N LYS A 765 16.81 41.19 -24.74
CA LYS A 765 16.62 42.51 -25.36
C LYS A 765 17.60 42.62 -26.53
N GLU A 766 17.28 41.94 -27.62
CA GLU A 766 17.71 42.24 -29.00
C GLU A 766 17.27 41.08 -29.87
N LEU A 767 16.02 41.12 -30.34
CA LEU A 767 15.52 40.37 -31.50
C LEU A 767 14.19 41.03 -31.92
N SER A 768 14.29 42.32 -32.26
CA SER A 768 13.31 43.03 -33.08
C SER A 768 14.03 43.38 -34.37
N LEU A 769 14.18 42.40 -35.26
CA LEU A 769 14.64 42.56 -36.65
C LEU A 769 14.49 41.17 -37.28
N PHE A 770 13.42 40.97 -38.04
CA PHE A 770 13.32 40.17 -39.28
C PHE A 770 11.84 40.04 -39.62
N GLU A 771 11.29 41.13 -40.15
CA GLU A 771 10.20 41.07 -41.12
C GLU A 771 10.75 40.47 -42.42
N GLY A 772 9.96 39.59 -43.04
CA GLY A 772 10.03 39.26 -44.47
C GLY A 772 10.93 38.09 -44.85
N LEU A 773 10.32 36.96 -45.24
CA LEU A 773 10.37 36.42 -46.61
C LEU A 773 9.61 35.09 -46.70
N ASP A 774 8.77 35.00 -47.74
CA ASP A 774 7.99 33.85 -48.20
C ASP A 774 8.84 32.59 -48.43
N VAL A 775 8.29 31.41 -48.07
CA VAL A 775 7.84 30.29 -48.95
C VAL A 775 7.05 29.30 -48.10
#